data_AF-A0A6N6SNE6-F1
#
_entry.id   AF-A0A6N6SNE6-F1
#
_cell.length_a   1.000
_cell.length_b   1.000
_cell.length_c   1.000
_cell.angle_alpha   90.00
_cell.angle_beta   90.00
_cell.angle_gamma   90.00
#
_symmetry.space_group_name_H-M   'P 1'
#
loop_
_entity.id
_entity.type
_entity.pdbx_description
1 polymer ?
#
loop_
_entity_poly.entity_id
_entity_poly.type
_entity_poly.pdbx_seq_one_letter_code
_entity_poly.pdbx_strand_id
1 'polypeptide(L)'
;MSKKTFIKKVCDNIVHGLILVLPKGAAIHKLLFSVKDARESTEKEDAYQELMKKLESKVEQLSSIDKEMIVPLFNTLFEWIKEKKSDLEYNQILCRIESLKSLPGFKGINVVLQNELLSYEAEVNLRLGNQKVAQELSEQILSKQRYSIRICDYLLYYASIIKNKPLFEDILLKYQSLGATTEKITLKEVIWQYMSGNNKAVLNLLCQNDSYTSIKEEFIESSNANFFVGLALFHLKKYDLAKQYLKNAYEKEKTYIHKYYQLLNEAFEVIDRRSAKFLITESERKILISVLKELSSDGCVEYFGKEPSQLKEEYWHLRITVALHIDDKVGLDEYQKCPEELKNSPGVKGIYADILSFNDKSEEANKILLELYSVTNDFRFITKILNTYLQSAKYEEALTFSGSIKKFDDEGIIYSLIIEAYAKLNEIEKVVEFAKEKIASCKYPIYIYLVLGDIYFATGDFSEANKWYSKIITAIPTEDYEPRILFAKHLRTRNRIDLCLQILQPYLKYSYEAQKLFVYDAVKPENEKYFGEADEIIKKNITGDSDEIFWISCKVELAFNRKRYHTSQEYLKKLYKLDKRSEIVFRLAYLELLLGGKDVVELMYKLENEINPDFVMIAANCYYALGDYERAENLSLKSMALNGNNFNEHLYAQFIGINVAPKPGMPEITELDEVLNDCTILLESDSQQVWIGITSRSELLVKDNQYKFADIKFFFRTDESVIHLIGTKKNELVVFDKVNWRIKEIWGIKTKVFNHCILEYTSKVPNSKFLQLVELKEDNPIESMMHFLVESEIYENQILADYNFRNGVGLPLKQFAVRTGKNIIDTLLYLLNKPNQSFFTGELNLISFEERKILLSPSSISLLSLIGVLDFFISTYCDQLLVLESTKKYFIDIVDKMNTKEFAVSMSVGTDQGRFIRTEYTEDFKRKRTKFFNEIIQALSKVAVTIMELRPEELDEMSKYIALISR
;
A
#
# COMPACT_ATOMS: atom_id res chain seq x y z
N MET A 1 -76.63 10.61 17.85
CA MET A 1 -75.57 9.66 17.43
C MET A 1 -74.31 10.00 18.21
N SER A 2 -73.71 9.06 18.96
CA SER A 2 -72.53 9.39 19.79
C SER A 2 -71.33 9.75 18.92
N LYS A 3 -70.41 10.60 19.40
CA LYS A 3 -69.17 10.96 18.68
C LYS A 3 -68.39 9.71 18.23
N LYS A 4 -68.42 8.64 19.03
CA LYS A 4 -67.84 7.32 18.72
C LYS A 4 -68.55 6.62 17.55
N THR A 5 -69.89 6.68 17.51
CA THR A 5 -70.69 6.07 16.42
C THR A 5 -70.58 6.86 15.11
N PHE A 6 -70.43 8.19 15.20
CA PHE A 6 -70.22 9.06 14.04
C PHE A 6 -68.83 8.85 13.42
N ILE A 7 -67.78 8.80 14.23
CA ILE A 7 -66.42 8.47 13.77
C ILE A 7 -66.38 7.09 13.11
N LYS A 8 -67.05 6.08 13.69
CA LYS A 8 -67.14 4.74 13.10
C LYS A 8 -67.80 4.75 11.72
N LYS A 9 -68.95 5.41 11.55
CA LYS A 9 -69.60 5.53 10.23
C LYS A 9 -68.79 6.36 9.22
N VAL A 10 -68.09 7.39 9.68
CA VAL A 10 -67.24 8.22 8.81
C VAL A 10 -66.02 7.41 8.34
N CYS A 11 -65.38 6.64 9.22
CA CYS A 11 -64.30 5.71 8.87
C CYS A 11 -64.79 4.61 7.91
N ASP A 12 -65.93 4.00 8.17
CA ASP A 12 -66.49 2.94 7.31
C ASP A 12 -66.84 3.49 5.91
N ASN A 13 -67.39 4.71 5.82
CA ASN A 13 -67.72 5.35 4.54
C ASN A 13 -66.49 5.87 3.78
N ILE A 14 -65.46 6.36 4.47
CA ILE A 14 -64.18 6.78 3.86
C ILE A 14 -63.42 5.55 3.32
N VAL A 15 -63.40 4.45 4.09
CA VAL A 15 -62.81 3.18 3.64
C VAL A 15 -63.57 2.62 2.45
N HIS A 16 -64.90 2.67 2.44
CA HIS A 16 -65.70 2.19 1.32
C HIS A 16 -65.55 3.05 0.06
N GLY A 17 -65.42 4.37 0.21
CA GLY A 17 -65.14 5.31 -0.89
C GLY A 17 -63.73 5.18 -1.47
N LEU A 18 -62.72 4.93 -0.64
CA LEU A 18 -61.32 4.75 -1.07
C LEU A 18 -61.08 3.41 -1.77
N ILE A 19 -61.85 2.36 -1.43
CA ILE A 19 -61.82 1.04 -2.09
C ILE A 19 -62.32 1.11 -3.55
N LEU A 20 -63.15 2.10 -3.89
CA LEU A 20 -63.72 2.26 -5.23
C LEU A 20 -62.87 3.12 -6.19
N VAL A 21 -61.87 3.87 -5.69
CA VAL A 21 -61.19 4.92 -6.48
C VAL A 21 -59.68 4.68 -6.69
N LEU A 22 -59.02 3.83 -5.90
CA LEU A 22 -57.55 3.69 -5.97
C LEU A 22 -57.06 2.36 -6.60
N PRO A 23 -55.99 2.38 -7.42
CA PRO A 23 -55.44 1.17 -8.03
C PRO A 23 -54.80 0.24 -6.98
N LYS A 24 -55.08 -1.05 -7.08
CA LYS A 24 -54.63 -2.11 -6.16
C LYS A 24 -53.10 -2.24 -6.15
N GLY A 25 -52.48 -2.29 -4.97
CA GLY A 25 -51.10 -2.79 -4.84
C GLY A 25 -50.42 -2.62 -3.48
N ALA A 26 -50.25 -1.39 -2.99
CA ALA A 26 -49.39 -1.16 -1.81
C ALA A 26 -50.03 -0.28 -0.72
N ALA A 27 -50.82 0.73 -1.10
CA ALA A 27 -51.48 1.63 -0.15
C ALA A 27 -52.58 0.91 0.67
N ILE A 28 -53.36 0.04 0.04
CA ILE A 28 -54.41 -0.76 0.69
C ILE A 28 -53.82 -1.73 1.73
N HIS A 29 -52.65 -2.30 1.46
CA HIS A 29 -52.00 -3.24 2.38
C HIS A 29 -51.48 -2.55 3.64
N LYS A 30 -50.85 -1.36 3.50
CA LYS A 30 -50.45 -0.52 4.64
C LYS A 30 -51.66 -0.02 5.44
N LEU A 31 -52.75 0.38 4.76
CA LEU A 31 -53.96 0.86 5.44
C LEU A 31 -54.68 -0.27 6.19
N LEU A 32 -54.81 -1.46 5.58
CA LEU A 32 -55.38 -2.65 6.24
C LEU A 32 -54.54 -3.11 7.44
N PHE A 33 -53.20 -3.02 7.35
CA PHE A 33 -52.33 -3.28 8.50
C PHE A 33 -52.58 -2.27 9.62
N SER A 34 -52.58 -0.97 9.31
CA SER A 34 -52.83 0.07 10.31
C SER A 34 -54.24 0.01 10.93
N VAL A 35 -55.25 -0.46 10.18
CA VAL A 35 -56.62 -0.67 10.69
C VAL A 35 -56.70 -1.96 11.53
N LYS A 36 -55.92 -2.99 11.19
CA LYS A 36 -55.81 -4.21 11.99
C LYS A 36 -55.10 -3.94 13.31
N ASP A 37 -53.96 -3.23 13.29
CA ASP A 37 -53.23 -2.81 14.50
C ASP A 37 -54.10 -1.90 15.36
N ALA A 38 -54.85 -0.96 14.75
CA ALA A 38 -55.79 -0.12 15.48
C ALA A 38 -56.93 -0.95 16.10
N ARG A 39 -57.47 -1.96 15.40
CA ARG A 39 -58.51 -2.85 15.94
C ARG A 39 -57.97 -3.72 17.07
N GLU A 40 -56.81 -4.35 16.91
CA GLU A 40 -56.17 -5.18 17.94
C GLU A 40 -55.79 -4.34 19.17
N SER A 41 -55.31 -3.11 18.96
CA SER A 41 -55.07 -2.14 20.04
C SER A 41 -56.36 -1.75 20.76
N THR A 42 -57.47 -1.56 20.02
CA THR A 42 -58.79 -1.26 20.60
C THR A 42 -59.35 -2.46 21.38
N GLU A 43 -59.17 -3.68 20.88
CA GLU A 43 -59.63 -4.92 21.55
C GLU A 43 -58.83 -5.20 22.84
N LYS A 44 -57.51 -4.99 22.83
CA LYS A 44 -56.67 -5.11 24.03
C LYS A 44 -57.03 -4.04 25.08
N GLU A 45 -57.36 -2.83 24.63
CA GLU A 45 -57.82 -1.76 25.52
C GLU A 45 -59.20 -2.05 26.10
N ASP A 46 -60.17 -2.46 25.27
CA ASP A 46 -61.52 -2.83 25.72
C ASP A 46 -61.47 -4.02 26.70
N ALA A 47 -60.59 -5.01 26.46
CA ALA A 47 -60.35 -6.12 27.38
C ALA A 47 -59.75 -5.66 28.73
N TYR A 48 -58.80 -4.71 28.71
CA TYR A 48 -58.24 -4.13 29.92
C TYR A 48 -59.29 -3.34 30.71
N GLN A 49 -60.12 -2.53 30.05
CA GLN A 49 -61.20 -1.78 30.71
C GLN A 49 -62.26 -2.71 31.31
N GLU A 50 -62.63 -3.79 30.61
CA GLU A 50 -63.54 -4.80 31.13
C GLU A 50 -62.93 -5.56 32.32
N LEU A 51 -61.62 -5.83 32.29
CA LEU A 51 -60.90 -6.41 33.42
C LEU A 51 -60.92 -5.49 34.65
N MET A 52 -60.63 -4.20 34.46
CA MET A 52 -60.69 -3.19 35.53
C MET A 52 -62.09 -3.15 36.15
N LYS A 53 -63.12 -3.02 35.33
CA LYS A 53 -64.53 -2.97 35.77
C LYS A 53 -64.95 -4.19 36.57
N LYS A 54 -64.54 -5.40 36.16
CA LYS A 54 -64.83 -6.64 36.90
C LYS A 54 -64.14 -6.66 38.27
N LEU A 55 -62.92 -6.13 38.35
CA LEU A 55 -62.11 -6.11 39.58
C LEU A 55 -62.44 -4.95 40.55
N GLU A 56 -63.23 -3.96 40.14
CA GLU A 56 -63.75 -2.89 41.01
C GLU A 56 -64.76 -3.41 42.06
N SER A 57 -65.44 -4.53 41.78
CA SER A 57 -66.39 -5.16 42.71
C SER A 57 -65.68 -5.87 43.88
N LYS A 58 -66.32 -5.93 45.07
CA LYS A 58 -65.75 -6.64 46.24
C LYS A 58 -65.64 -8.15 45.94
N VAL A 59 -64.58 -8.79 46.43
CA VAL A 59 -64.26 -10.22 46.21
C VAL A 59 -65.43 -11.18 46.46
N GLU A 60 -66.27 -10.86 47.45
CA GLU A 60 -67.45 -11.65 47.84
C GLU A 60 -68.61 -11.59 46.82
N GLN A 61 -68.54 -10.71 45.82
CA GLN A 61 -69.58 -10.46 44.81
C GLN A 61 -69.23 -11.00 43.41
N LEU A 62 -68.04 -11.57 43.21
CA LEU A 62 -67.63 -12.14 41.92
C LEU A 62 -68.35 -13.48 41.70
N SER A 63 -69.19 -13.55 40.66
CA SER A 63 -69.88 -14.79 40.28
C SER A 63 -68.90 -15.86 39.77
N SER A 64 -69.32 -17.13 39.74
CA SER A 64 -68.51 -18.21 39.12
C SER A 64 -68.17 -17.91 37.66
N ILE A 65 -69.11 -17.29 36.93
CA ILE A 65 -68.96 -16.85 35.54
C ILE A 65 -67.92 -15.74 35.43
N ASP A 66 -67.88 -14.79 36.37
CA ASP A 66 -66.87 -13.73 36.37
C ASP A 66 -65.46 -14.31 36.57
N LYS A 67 -65.31 -15.35 37.40
CA LYS A 67 -64.02 -16.03 37.60
C LYS A 67 -63.52 -16.75 36.34
N GLU A 68 -64.42 -17.33 35.55
CA GLU A 68 -64.08 -17.96 34.26
C GLU A 68 -63.69 -16.94 33.20
N MET A 69 -64.31 -15.75 33.19
CA MET A 69 -64.00 -14.67 32.24
C MET A 69 -62.70 -13.90 32.56
N ILE A 70 -62.26 -13.89 33.82
CA ILE A 70 -61.04 -13.17 34.23
C ILE A 70 -59.78 -13.78 33.59
N VAL A 71 -59.71 -15.11 33.42
CA VAL A 71 -58.51 -15.78 32.88
C VAL A 71 -58.21 -15.34 31.43
N PRO A 72 -59.16 -15.37 30.47
CA PRO A 72 -58.93 -14.83 29.13
C PRO A 72 -58.50 -13.35 29.11
N LEU A 73 -59.08 -12.52 29.98
CA LEU A 73 -58.74 -11.08 30.06
C LEU A 73 -57.30 -10.86 30.55
N PHE A 74 -56.84 -11.66 31.51
CA PHE A 74 -55.42 -11.64 31.92
C PHE A 74 -54.50 -12.12 30.80
N ASN A 75 -54.88 -13.14 30.03
CA ASN A 75 -54.09 -13.58 28.88
C ASN A 75 -53.94 -12.45 27.84
N THR A 76 -55.03 -11.73 27.53
CA THR A 76 -54.97 -10.54 26.65
C THR A 76 -54.07 -9.45 27.22
N LEU A 77 -54.15 -9.19 28.53
CA LEU A 77 -53.24 -8.27 29.21
C LEU A 77 -51.78 -8.74 29.11
N PHE A 78 -51.49 -10.01 29.31
CA PHE A 78 -50.13 -10.53 29.23
C PHE A 78 -49.56 -10.45 27.82
N GLU A 79 -50.36 -10.68 26.78
CA GLU A 79 -49.94 -10.44 25.40
C GLU A 79 -49.66 -8.95 25.14
N TRP A 80 -50.51 -8.05 25.67
CA TRP A 80 -50.23 -6.62 25.63
C TRP A 80 -48.94 -6.25 26.37
N ILE A 81 -48.69 -6.84 27.55
CA ILE A 81 -47.44 -6.63 28.30
C ILE A 81 -46.25 -7.12 27.49
N LYS A 82 -46.33 -8.29 26.83
CA LYS A 82 -45.25 -8.83 25.99
C LYS A 82 -44.94 -7.90 24.81
N GLU A 83 -45.98 -7.42 24.12
CA GLU A 83 -45.85 -6.45 23.02
C GLU A 83 -45.20 -5.16 23.51
N LYS A 84 -45.73 -4.55 24.58
CA LYS A 84 -45.16 -3.32 25.13
C LYS A 84 -43.77 -3.49 25.70
N LYS A 85 -43.43 -4.68 26.19
CA LYS A 85 -42.07 -5.02 26.62
C LYS A 85 -41.12 -5.04 25.42
N SER A 86 -41.58 -5.54 24.27
CA SER A 86 -40.84 -5.52 23.01
C SER A 86 -40.65 -4.10 22.46
N ASP A 87 -41.63 -3.22 22.70
CA ASP A 87 -41.58 -1.79 22.35
C ASP A 87 -40.81 -0.93 23.37
N LEU A 88 -40.31 -1.53 24.46
CA LEU A 88 -39.62 -0.87 25.57
C LEU A 88 -40.49 0.15 26.33
N GLU A 89 -41.81 0.02 26.31
CA GLU A 89 -42.76 0.90 27.01
C GLU A 89 -42.96 0.51 28.49
N TYR A 90 -41.86 0.33 29.21
CA TYR A 90 -41.83 -0.20 30.58
C TYR A 90 -42.68 0.58 31.59
N ASN A 91 -42.68 1.92 31.50
CA ASN A 91 -43.48 2.77 32.39
C ASN A 91 -44.99 2.57 32.18
N GLN A 92 -45.44 2.36 30.94
CA GLN A 92 -46.85 2.08 30.68
C GLN A 92 -47.26 0.73 31.27
N ILE A 93 -46.37 -0.27 31.20
CA ILE A 93 -46.60 -1.57 31.82
C ILE A 93 -46.75 -1.42 33.33
N LEU A 94 -45.82 -0.72 34.00
CA LEU A 94 -45.87 -0.52 35.44
C LEU A 94 -47.14 0.21 35.88
N CYS A 95 -47.52 1.31 35.20
CA CYS A 95 -48.75 2.05 35.51
C CYS A 95 -50.01 1.17 35.43
N ARG A 96 -50.10 0.31 34.41
CA ARG A 96 -51.26 -0.60 34.27
C ARG A 96 -51.26 -1.71 35.32
N ILE A 97 -50.10 -2.29 35.62
CA ILE A 97 -49.98 -3.30 36.68
C ILE A 97 -50.37 -2.71 38.03
N GLU A 98 -49.88 -1.52 38.36
CA GLU A 98 -50.18 -0.84 39.63
C GLU A 98 -51.67 -0.50 39.74
N SER A 99 -52.27 0.01 38.66
CA SER A 99 -53.72 0.28 38.59
C SER A 99 -54.54 -0.98 38.91
N LEU A 100 -54.18 -2.12 38.32
CA LEU A 100 -54.85 -3.41 38.60
C LEU A 100 -54.64 -3.90 40.03
N LYS A 101 -53.41 -3.81 40.55
CA LYS A 101 -53.07 -4.24 41.93
C LYS A 101 -53.82 -3.45 43.00
N SER A 102 -54.16 -2.19 42.71
CA SER A 102 -54.90 -1.31 43.63
C SER A 102 -56.38 -1.68 43.80
N LEU A 103 -56.94 -2.49 42.91
CA LEU A 103 -58.36 -2.83 42.92
C LEU A 103 -58.73 -3.84 44.01
N PRO A 104 -59.88 -3.69 44.69
CA PRO A 104 -60.30 -4.59 45.77
C PRO A 104 -60.42 -6.05 45.34
N GLY A 105 -60.89 -6.30 44.11
CA GLY A 105 -61.07 -7.63 43.54
C GLY A 105 -59.77 -8.40 43.29
N PHE A 106 -58.62 -7.70 43.19
CA PHE A 106 -57.33 -8.32 42.85
C PHE A 106 -56.90 -9.40 43.85
N LYS A 107 -57.13 -9.18 45.15
CA LYS A 107 -56.82 -10.15 46.21
C LYS A 107 -57.60 -11.46 46.07
N GLY A 108 -58.76 -11.44 45.40
CA GLY A 108 -59.64 -12.59 45.18
C GLY A 108 -59.32 -13.42 43.94
N ILE A 109 -58.35 -13.01 43.13
CA ILE A 109 -57.96 -13.70 41.89
C ILE A 109 -57.12 -14.95 42.20
N ASN A 110 -57.09 -15.92 41.29
CA ASN A 110 -56.16 -17.05 41.33
C ASN A 110 -54.71 -16.59 41.61
N VAL A 111 -54.08 -17.22 42.62
CA VAL A 111 -52.72 -16.89 43.08
C VAL A 111 -51.66 -17.02 41.97
N VAL A 112 -51.85 -17.94 41.00
CA VAL A 112 -50.95 -18.10 39.86
C VAL A 112 -50.98 -16.87 38.96
N LEU A 113 -52.16 -16.33 38.64
CA LEU A 113 -52.29 -15.11 37.82
C LEU A 113 -51.72 -13.89 38.54
N GLN A 114 -51.93 -13.79 39.87
CA GLN A 114 -51.30 -12.75 40.67
C GLN A 114 -49.77 -12.85 40.59
N ASN A 115 -49.21 -14.05 40.75
CA ASN A 115 -47.76 -14.26 40.68
C ASN A 115 -47.19 -14.04 39.27
N GLU A 116 -47.94 -14.37 38.21
CA GLU A 116 -47.53 -14.05 36.84
C GLU A 116 -47.46 -12.55 36.63
N LEU A 117 -48.46 -11.78 37.06
CA LEU A 117 -48.44 -10.32 37.00
C LEU A 117 -47.27 -9.73 37.79
N LEU A 118 -47.04 -10.21 39.02
CA LEU A 118 -45.88 -9.82 39.83
C LEU A 118 -44.56 -10.17 39.14
N SER A 119 -44.49 -11.29 38.41
CA SER A 119 -43.28 -11.68 37.67
C SER A 119 -43.01 -10.80 36.44
N TYR A 120 -44.04 -10.20 35.83
CA TYR A 120 -43.86 -9.17 34.80
C TYR A 120 -43.40 -7.85 35.42
N GLU A 121 -44.03 -7.42 36.51
CA GLU A 121 -43.64 -6.22 37.26
C GLU A 121 -42.18 -6.30 37.73
N ALA A 122 -41.79 -7.46 38.26
CA ALA A 122 -40.46 -7.69 38.77
C ALA A 122 -39.43 -7.80 37.62
N GLU A 123 -39.78 -8.39 36.47
CA GLU A 123 -38.92 -8.38 35.28
C GLU A 123 -38.71 -6.95 34.76
N VAL A 124 -39.77 -6.15 34.68
CA VAL A 124 -39.69 -4.75 34.21
C VAL A 124 -38.87 -3.89 35.17
N ASN A 125 -39.10 -4.01 36.49
CA ASN A 125 -38.28 -3.32 37.48
C ASN A 125 -36.82 -3.74 37.41
N LEU A 126 -36.53 -5.03 37.19
CA LEU A 126 -35.17 -5.53 37.03
C LEU A 126 -34.49 -4.92 35.80
N ARG A 127 -35.21 -4.80 34.67
CA ARG A 127 -34.73 -4.15 33.44
C ARG A 127 -34.50 -2.65 33.63
N LEU A 128 -35.36 -1.96 34.37
CA LEU A 128 -35.20 -0.55 34.71
C LEU A 128 -34.08 -0.28 35.74
N GLY A 129 -33.43 -1.32 36.28
CA GLY A 129 -32.38 -1.18 37.30
C GLY A 129 -32.91 -1.06 38.74
N ASN A 130 -34.21 -1.19 38.97
CA ASN A 130 -34.85 -1.14 40.29
C ASN A 130 -34.68 -2.48 41.04
N GLN A 131 -33.42 -2.87 41.31
CA GLN A 131 -33.07 -4.19 41.85
C GLN A 131 -33.77 -4.52 43.18
N LYS A 132 -33.91 -3.54 44.08
CA LYS A 132 -34.57 -3.73 45.38
C LYS A 132 -36.05 -4.12 45.23
N VAL A 133 -36.78 -3.40 44.37
CA VAL A 133 -38.20 -3.69 44.09
C VAL A 133 -38.34 -5.06 43.42
N ALA A 134 -37.47 -5.37 42.45
CA ALA A 134 -37.46 -6.68 41.79
C ALA A 134 -37.16 -7.83 42.79
N GLN A 135 -36.28 -7.60 43.76
CA GLN A 135 -35.97 -8.56 44.81
C GLN A 135 -37.18 -8.79 45.74
N GLU A 136 -37.80 -7.73 46.26
CA GLU A 136 -38.96 -7.81 47.15
C GLU A 136 -40.12 -8.57 46.46
N LEU A 137 -40.38 -8.26 45.19
CA LEU A 137 -41.39 -8.97 44.39
C LEU A 137 -41.00 -10.44 44.13
N SER A 138 -39.72 -10.73 43.89
CA SER A 138 -39.22 -12.10 43.72
C SER A 138 -39.40 -12.94 44.98
N GLU A 139 -39.05 -12.39 46.15
CA GLU A 139 -39.24 -13.04 47.45
C GLU A 139 -40.72 -13.30 47.73
N GLN A 140 -41.59 -12.34 47.38
CA GLN A 140 -43.04 -12.52 47.47
C GLN A 140 -43.53 -13.68 46.59
N ILE A 141 -43.06 -13.78 45.34
CA ILE A 141 -43.41 -14.89 44.43
C ILE A 141 -42.93 -16.22 45.00
N LEU A 142 -41.68 -16.29 45.48
CA LEU A 142 -41.08 -17.50 46.04
C LEU A 142 -41.81 -18.00 47.29
N SER A 143 -42.25 -17.09 48.17
CA SER A 143 -42.97 -17.43 49.41
C SER A 143 -44.32 -18.14 49.17
N LYS A 144 -44.97 -17.86 48.03
CA LYS A 144 -46.30 -18.42 47.70
C LYS A 144 -46.24 -19.82 47.09
N GLN A 145 -45.07 -20.28 46.62
CA GLN A 145 -44.82 -21.62 46.05
C GLN A 145 -45.83 -22.08 44.97
N ARG A 146 -46.42 -21.14 44.21
CA ARG A 146 -47.31 -21.43 43.08
C ARG A 146 -46.64 -20.94 41.80
N TYR A 147 -46.23 -21.90 40.95
CA TYR A 147 -45.41 -21.67 39.78
C TYR A 147 -46.18 -21.95 38.48
N SER A 148 -45.83 -21.20 37.45
CA SER A 148 -46.16 -21.45 36.05
C SER A 148 -44.88 -21.37 35.22
N ILE A 149 -44.93 -21.81 33.96
CA ILE A 149 -43.79 -21.73 33.04
C ILE A 149 -43.25 -20.29 32.98
N ARG A 150 -44.13 -19.28 32.89
CA ARG A 150 -43.73 -17.86 32.85
C ARG A 150 -43.10 -17.39 34.15
N ILE A 151 -43.58 -17.83 35.30
CA ILE A 151 -42.97 -17.47 36.61
C ILE A 151 -41.56 -18.06 36.70
N CYS A 152 -41.40 -19.33 36.34
CA CYS A 152 -40.09 -20.00 36.33
C CYS A 152 -39.14 -19.33 35.32
N ASP A 153 -39.62 -18.95 34.12
CA ASP A 153 -38.82 -18.21 33.14
C ASP A 153 -38.19 -16.94 33.73
N TYR A 154 -38.97 -16.17 34.48
CA TYR A 154 -38.49 -14.99 35.18
C TYR A 154 -37.53 -15.33 36.31
N LEU A 155 -37.89 -16.28 37.18
CA LEU A 155 -37.06 -16.63 38.33
C LEU A 155 -35.71 -17.21 37.92
N LEU A 156 -35.63 -17.96 36.81
CA LEU A 156 -34.35 -18.42 36.23
C LEU A 156 -33.50 -17.25 35.73
N TYR A 157 -34.11 -16.27 35.07
CA TYR A 157 -33.43 -15.05 34.65
C TYR A 157 -32.95 -14.22 35.85
N TYR A 158 -33.81 -14.04 36.85
CA TYR A 158 -33.48 -13.35 38.10
C TYR A 158 -32.33 -14.04 38.84
N ALA A 159 -32.41 -15.37 39.04
CA ALA A 159 -31.35 -16.16 39.65
C ALA A 159 -30.02 -16.04 38.89
N SER A 160 -30.05 -15.96 37.56
CA SER A 160 -28.86 -15.72 36.72
C SER A 160 -28.25 -14.34 36.96
N ILE A 161 -29.08 -13.29 37.08
CA ILE A 161 -28.60 -11.92 37.35
C ILE A 161 -27.95 -11.82 38.73
N ILE A 162 -28.59 -12.39 39.76
CA ILE A 162 -28.05 -12.36 41.13
C ILE A 162 -26.99 -13.45 41.39
N LYS A 163 -26.68 -14.27 40.37
CA LYS A 163 -25.71 -15.38 40.42
C LYS A 163 -25.98 -16.38 41.56
N ASN A 164 -27.25 -16.66 41.84
CA ASN A 164 -27.66 -17.62 42.88
C ASN A 164 -27.91 -19.01 42.28
N LYS A 165 -26.87 -19.85 42.31
CA LYS A 165 -26.90 -21.20 41.72
C LYS A 165 -27.93 -22.14 42.37
N PRO A 166 -28.03 -22.26 43.71
CA PRO A 166 -29.04 -23.10 44.35
C PRO A 166 -30.48 -22.74 43.95
N LEU A 167 -30.78 -21.44 43.87
CA LEU A 167 -32.10 -20.97 43.41
C LEU A 167 -32.33 -21.33 41.95
N PHE A 168 -31.32 -21.16 41.10
CA PHE A 168 -31.43 -21.51 39.68
C PHE A 168 -31.75 -23.00 39.49
N GLU A 169 -31.05 -23.89 40.18
CA GLU A 169 -31.24 -25.34 40.09
C GLU A 169 -32.65 -25.77 40.59
N ASP A 170 -33.11 -25.24 41.73
CA ASP A 170 -34.45 -25.53 42.26
C ASP A 170 -35.56 -25.10 41.29
N ILE A 171 -35.44 -23.89 40.72
CA ILE A 171 -36.43 -23.40 39.75
C ILE A 171 -36.35 -24.16 38.42
N LEU A 172 -35.17 -24.60 38.00
CA LEU A 172 -35.00 -25.37 36.75
C LEU A 172 -35.69 -26.74 36.85
N LEU A 173 -35.56 -27.43 37.99
CA LEU A 173 -36.29 -28.67 38.26
C LEU A 173 -37.82 -28.46 38.22
N LYS A 174 -38.30 -27.36 38.79
CA LYS A 174 -39.72 -26.98 38.71
C LYS A 174 -40.15 -26.69 37.28
N TYR A 175 -39.32 -25.99 36.51
CA TYR A 175 -39.57 -25.69 35.10
C TYR A 175 -39.70 -26.98 34.25
N GLN A 176 -38.83 -27.96 34.51
CA GLN A 176 -38.91 -29.29 33.91
C GLN A 176 -40.21 -30.02 34.29
N SER A 177 -40.58 -30.01 35.57
CA SER A 177 -41.80 -30.68 36.06
C SER A 177 -43.11 -30.10 35.48
N LEU A 178 -43.08 -28.83 35.03
CA LEU A 178 -44.20 -28.15 34.39
C LEU A 178 -44.29 -28.39 32.88
N GLY A 179 -43.45 -29.27 32.32
CA GLY A 179 -43.49 -29.68 30.92
C GLY A 179 -42.74 -28.77 29.94
N ALA A 180 -41.73 -28.03 30.41
CA ALA A 180 -40.85 -27.29 29.50
C ALA A 180 -40.10 -28.23 28.55
N THR A 181 -39.91 -27.82 27.29
CA THR A 181 -39.17 -28.61 26.30
C THR A 181 -37.68 -28.64 26.62
N THR A 182 -37.00 -29.71 26.22
CA THR A 182 -35.53 -29.86 26.35
C THR A 182 -34.80 -28.65 25.78
N GLU A 183 -35.24 -28.16 24.61
CA GLU A 183 -34.69 -26.95 23.98
C GLU A 183 -34.75 -25.73 24.91
N LYS A 184 -35.91 -25.46 25.53
CA LYS A 184 -36.09 -24.32 26.43
C LYS A 184 -35.25 -24.48 27.69
N ILE A 185 -35.15 -25.67 28.25
CA ILE A 185 -34.32 -25.97 29.42
C ILE A 185 -32.85 -25.65 29.10
N THR A 186 -32.32 -26.18 27.99
CA THR A 186 -30.95 -25.92 27.55
C THR A 186 -30.70 -24.42 27.34
N LEU A 187 -31.63 -23.68 26.74
CA LEU A 187 -31.48 -22.24 26.56
C LEU A 187 -31.44 -21.46 27.90
N LYS A 188 -32.13 -21.93 28.95
CA LYS A 188 -32.00 -21.33 30.29
C LYS A 188 -30.64 -21.60 30.90
N GLU A 189 -30.12 -22.82 30.76
CA GLU A 189 -28.77 -23.17 31.18
C GLU A 189 -27.72 -22.33 30.43
N VAL A 190 -27.91 -22.11 29.13
CA VAL A 190 -27.05 -21.21 28.32
C VAL A 190 -27.04 -19.80 28.89
N ILE A 191 -28.20 -19.22 29.21
CA ILE A 191 -28.27 -17.88 29.81
C ILE A 191 -27.51 -17.85 31.14
N TRP A 192 -27.66 -18.87 31.99
CA TRP A 192 -26.91 -18.98 33.24
C TRP A 192 -25.40 -19.02 33.02
N GLN A 193 -24.93 -19.87 32.10
CA GLN A 193 -23.49 -19.99 31.80
C GLN A 193 -22.94 -18.68 31.24
N TYR A 194 -23.68 -18.02 30.34
CA TYR A 194 -23.30 -16.73 29.79
C TYR A 194 -23.20 -15.64 30.87
N MET A 195 -24.22 -15.48 31.71
CA MET A 195 -24.22 -14.50 32.82
C MET A 195 -23.16 -14.80 33.88
N SER A 196 -22.73 -16.05 33.99
CA SER A 196 -21.63 -16.48 34.84
C SER A 196 -20.24 -16.27 34.21
N GLY A 197 -20.17 -15.78 32.96
CA GLY A 197 -18.93 -15.57 32.21
C GLY A 197 -18.30 -16.83 31.63
N ASN A 198 -19.03 -17.96 31.60
CA ASN A 198 -18.53 -19.25 31.14
C ASN A 198 -18.85 -19.49 29.65
N ASN A 199 -18.20 -18.72 28.77
CA ASN A 199 -18.42 -18.78 27.32
C ASN A 199 -18.15 -20.17 26.72
N LYS A 200 -17.18 -20.93 27.26
CA LYS A 200 -16.91 -22.30 26.78
C LYS A 200 -18.06 -23.27 27.07
N ALA A 201 -18.69 -23.16 28.25
CA ALA A 201 -19.85 -24.00 28.57
C ALA A 201 -21.05 -23.69 27.66
N VAL A 202 -21.26 -22.42 27.29
CA VAL A 202 -22.28 -22.04 26.31
C VAL A 202 -22.06 -22.77 24.97
N LEU A 203 -20.82 -22.78 24.49
CA LEU A 203 -20.48 -23.45 23.23
C LEU A 203 -20.64 -24.97 23.33
N ASN A 204 -20.24 -25.60 24.44
CA ASN A 204 -20.41 -27.04 24.63
C ASN A 204 -21.90 -27.47 24.71
N LEU A 205 -22.77 -26.59 25.23
CA LEU A 205 -24.21 -26.84 25.28
C LEU A 205 -24.85 -26.77 23.90
N LEU A 206 -24.41 -25.85 23.03
CA LEU A 206 -25.09 -25.54 21.76
C LEU A 206 -24.41 -26.13 20.51
N CYS A 207 -23.10 -26.41 20.53
CA CYS A 207 -22.34 -26.88 19.37
C CYS A 207 -22.12 -28.40 19.39
N GLN A 208 -21.91 -28.99 18.20
CA GLN A 208 -21.67 -30.44 18.05
C GLN A 208 -20.20 -30.83 18.23
N ASN A 209 -19.28 -29.90 17.95
CA ASN A 209 -17.85 -30.17 17.91
C ASN A 209 -17.04 -29.15 18.72
N ASP A 210 -15.84 -29.55 19.13
CA ASP A 210 -14.89 -28.71 19.88
C ASP A 210 -14.32 -27.56 19.02
N SER A 211 -14.45 -27.65 17.70
CA SER A 211 -14.11 -26.57 16.78
C SER A 211 -15.17 -25.46 16.71
N TYR A 212 -16.35 -25.69 17.29
CA TYR A 212 -17.48 -24.76 17.32
C TYR A 212 -17.92 -24.25 15.93
N THR A 213 -17.79 -25.11 14.92
CA THR A 213 -18.12 -24.79 13.51
C THR A 213 -19.54 -25.20 13.13
N SER A 214 -20.19 -26.07 13.92
CA SER A 214 -21.58 -26.46 13.72
C SER A 214 -22.38 -26.42 15.03
N ILE A 215 -23.59 -25.87 14.93
CA ILE A 215 -24.58 -25.89 16.02
C ILE A 215 -25.34 -27.23 15.99
N LYS A 216 -25.82 -27.73 17.14
CA LYS A 216 -26.61 -28.97 17.20
C LYS A 216 -27.90 -28.82 16.39
N GLU A 217 -28.32 -29.91 15.75
CA GLU A 217 -29.45 -29.93 14.81
C GLU A 217 -30.74 -29.35 15.41
N GLU A 218 -31.01 -29.66 16.67
CA GLU A 218 -32.17 -29.15 17.43
C GLU A 218 -32.18 -27.63 17.63
N PHE A 219 -31.05 -26.94 17.44
CA PHE A 219 -30.91 -25.48 17.62
C PHE A 219 -30.65 -24.72 16.31
N ILE A 220 -30.56 -25.39 15.16
CA ILE A 220 -30.24 -24.74 13.88
C ILE A 220 -31.21 -23.59 13.58
N GLU A 221 -32.51 -23.83 13.80
CA GLU A 221 -33.60 -22.87 13.57
C GLU A 221 -33.79 -21.87 14.72
N SER A 222 -33.07 -22.02 15.83
CA SER A 222 -33.23 -21.16 17.01
C SER A 222 -32.39 -19.88 16.87
N SER A 223 -33.07 -18.73 16.76
CA SER A 223 -32.41 -17.41 16.71
C SER A 223 -31.56 -17.15 17.96
N ASN A 224 -32.11 -17.41 19.15
CA ASN A 224 -31.42 -17.26 20.43
C ASN A 224 -30.18 -18.14 20.55
N ALA A 225 -30.25 -19.41 20.10
CA ALA A 225 -29.09 -20.29 20.16
C ALA A 225 -27.95 -19.79 19.26
N ASN A 226 -28.27 -19.37 18.02
CA ASN A 226 -27.30 -18.74 17.13
C ASN A 226 -26.72 -17.46 17.76
N PHE A 227 -27.55 -16.63 18.39
CA PHE A 227 -27.12 -15.41 19.04
C PHE A 227 -26.13 -15.68 20.19
N PHE A 228 -26.43 -16.61 21.09
CA PHE A 228 -25.54 -16.93 22.22
C PHE A 228 -24.24 -17.63 21.80
N VAL A 229 -24.26 -18.46 20.75
CA VAL A 229 -23.02 -18.99 20.15
C VAL A 229 -22.18 -17.84 19.61
N GLY A 230 -22.81 -16.93 18.86
CA GLY A 230 -22.15 -15.73 18.34
C GLY A 230 -21.53 -14.86 19.44
N LEU A 231 -22.27 -14.58 20.51
CA LEU A 231 -21.77 -13.83 21.66
C LEU A 231 -20.61 -14.54 22.37
N ALA A 232 -20.73 -15.84 22.62
CA ALA A 232 -19.67 -16.60 23.29
C ALA A 232 -18.37 -16.59 22.46
N LEU A 233 -18.47 -16.74 21.13
CA LEU A 233 -17.33 -16.64 20.22
C LEU A 233 -16.77 -15.21 20.16
N PHE A 234 -17.62 -14.19 20.14
CA PHE A 234 -17.23 -12.78 20.18
C PHE A 234 -16.41 -12.47 21.45
N HIS A 235 -16.87 -12.90 22.63
CA HIS A 235 -16.13 -12.70 23.89
C HIS A 235 -14.85 -13.52 23.97
N LEU A 236 -14.75 -14.62 23.23
CA LEU A 236 -13.52 -15.39 23.05
C LEU A 236 -12.62 -14.80 21.94
N LYS A 237 -12.97 -13.63 21.38
CA LYS A 237 -12.27 -12.94 20.29
C LYS A 237 -12.15 -13.75 19.00
N LYS A 238 -13.07 -14.69 18.77
CA LYS A 238 -13.14 -15.49 17.54
C LYS A 238 -14.12 -14.87 16.54
N TYR A 239 -13.84 -13.64 16.11
CA TYR A 239 -14.76 -12.81 15.33
C TYR A 239 -15.17 -13.44 13.98
N ASP A 240 -14.24 -14.13 13.31
CA ASP A 240 -14.50 -14.82 12.04
C ASP A 240 -15.60 -15.88 12.17
N LEU A 241 -15.56 -16.65 13.26
CA LEU A 241 -16.57 -17.68 13.54
C LEU A 241 -17.87 -17.07 14.05
N ALA A 242 -17.78 -16.05 14.92
CA ALA A 242 -18.95 -15.38 15.48
C ALA A 242 -19.84 -14.72 14.41
N LYS A 243 -19.21 -14.20 13.34
CA LYS A 243 -19.87 -13.49 12.23
C LYS A 243 -21.05 -14.25 11.63
N GLN A 244 -20.85 -15.53 11.33
CA GLN A 244 -21.90 -16.35 10.71
C GLN A 244 -23.08 -16.56 11.65
N TYR A 245 -22.82 -16.85 12.93
CA TYR A 245 -23.86 -17.09 13.92
C TYR A 245 -24.68 -15.84 14.25
N LEU A 246 -24.02 -14.68 14.39
CA LEU A 246 -24.70 -13.40 14.62
C LEU A 246 -25.54 -12.97 13.41
N LYS A 247 -25.03 -13.19 12.20
CA LYS A 247 -25.79 -12.97 10.96
C LYS A 247 -27.01 -13.89 10.90
N ASN A 248 -26.84 -15.19 11.19
CA ASN A 248 -27.94 -16.16 11.20
C ASN A 248 -29.02 -15.80 12.24
N ALA A 249 -28.63 -15.31 13.43
CA ALA A 249 -29.58 -14.85 14.45
C ALA A 249 -30.40 -13.66 13.93
N TYR A 250 -29.75 -12.67 13.30
CA TYR A 250 -30.44 -11.52 12.73
C TYR A 250 -31.37 -11.89 11.55
N GLU A 251 -30.95 -12.82 10.69
CA GLU A 251 -31.76 -13.29 9.57
C GLU A 251 -33.03 -14.04 10.02
N LYS A 252 -32.91 -14.83 11.10
CA LYS A 252 -34.04 -15.55 11.70
C LYS A 252 -34.97 -14.64 12.48
N GLU A 253 -34.42 -13.67 13.20
CA GLU A 253 -35.19 -12.70 13.98
C GLU A 253 -34.54 -11.32 13.88
N LYS A 254 -35.21 -10.41 13.16
CA LYS A 254 -34.72 -9.06 12.84
C LYS A 254 -34.89 -8.11 14.04
N THR A 255 -34.10 -8.33 15.10
CA THR A 255 -34.06 -7.45 16.26
C THR A 255 -32.90 -6.45 16.15
N TYR A 256 -33.06 -5.28 16.77
CA TYR A 256 -31.98 -4.28 16.85
C TYR A 256 -30.78 -4.79 17.66
N ILE A 257 -31.01 -5.65 18.66
CA ILE A 257 -29.93 -6.28 19.45
C ILE A 257 -29.09 -7.22 18.56
N HIS A 258 -29.73 -8.09 17.77
CA HIS A 258 -28.99 -8.98 16.86
C HIS A 258 -28.19 -8.18 15.84
N LYS A 259 -28.80 -7.13 15.26
CA LYS A 259 -28.12 -6.24 14.32
C LYS A 259 -26.95 -5.51 14.96
N TYR A 260 -27.11 -5.00 16.19
CA TYR A 260 -26.06 -4.32 16.94
C TYR A 260 -24.86 -5.22 17.18
N TYR A 261 -25.06 -6.45 17.66
CA TYR A 261 -23.96 -7.38 17.90
C TYR A 261 -23.32 -7.87 16.60
N GLN A 262 -24.08 -8.01 15.51
CA GLN A 262 -23.50 -8.26 14.19
C GLN A 262 -22.56 -7.12 13.77
N LEU A 263 -23.00 -5.86 13.90
CA LEU A 263 -22.19 -4.68 13.57
C LEU A 263 -20.97 -4.55 14.50
N LEU A 264 -21.15 -4.84 15.78
CA LEU A 264 -20.08 -4.88 16.78
C LEU A 264 -19.01 -5.90 16.40
N ASN A 265 -19.41 -7.10 15.96
CA ASN A 265 -18.49 -8.11 15.46
C ASN A 265 -17.70 -7.63 14.24
N GLU A 266 -18.37 -7.00 13.26
CA GLU A 266 -17.72 -6.43 12.07
C GLU A 266 -16.71 -5.32 12.43
N ALA A 267 -17.03 -4.48 13.42
CA ALA A 267 -16.12 -3.44 13.90
C ALA A 267 -14.91 -4.02 14.65
N PHE A 268 -15.13 -4.94 15.59
CA PHE A 268 -14.05 -5.49 16.41
C PHE A 268 -13.14 -6.46 15.65
N GLU A 269 -13.65 -7.13 14.60
CA GLU A 269 -12.82 -7.88 13.65
C GLU A 269 -11.70 -7.00 13.07
N VAL A 270 -11.95 -5.69 12.91
CA VAL A 270 -10.96 -4.70 12.47
C VAL A 270 -10.18 -4.10 13.64
N ILE A 271 -10.88 -3.60 14.66
CA ILE A 271 -10.28 -2.83 15.76
C ILE A 271 -9.34 -3.69 16.61
N ASP A 272 -9.80 -4.86 17.07
CA ASP A 272 -9.00 -5.73 17.92
C ASP A 272 -7.83 -6.38 17.14
N ARG A 273 -8.03 -6.65 15.84
CA ARG A 273 -7.01 -7.18 14.91
C ARG A 273 -6.23 -6.08 14.20
N ARG A 274 -6.15 -4.87 14.71
CA ARG A 274 -5.12 -3.91 14.28
C ARG A 274 -4.36 -3.32 15.44
N SER A 275 -4.88 -3.46 16.67
CA SER A 275 -4.35 -2.97 17.95
C SER A 275 -4.06 -1.45 18.02
N ALA A 276 -3.88 -0.78 16.88
CA ALA A 276 -3.50 0.60 16.71
C ALA A 276 -4.25 1.21 15.52
N LYS A 277 -4.92 2.35 15.76
CA LYS A 277 -5.71 3.10 14.77
C LYS A 277 -4.98 3.40 13.46
N PHE A 278 -3.69 3.70 13.52
CA PHE A 278 -2.88 4.06 12.34
C PHE A 278 -2.46 2.86 11.47
N LEU A 279 -2.80 1.63 11.88
CA LEU A 279 -2.59 0.42 11.09
C LEU A 279 -3.83 0.00 10.28
N ILE A 280 -4.96 0.70 10.47
CA ILE A 280 -6.21 0.43 9.74
C ILE A 280 -6.05 0.82 8.27
N THR A 281 -6.32 -0.14 7.38
CA THR A 281 -6.26 0.08 5.92
C THR A 281 -7.44 0.90 5.42
N GLU A 282 -7.36 1.44 4.20
CA GLU A 282 -8.49 2.15 3.58
C GLU A 282 -9.73 1.25 3.36
N SER A 283 -9.53 -0.04 3.07
CA SER A 283 -10.64 -0.98 2.94
C SER A 283 -11.31 -1.27 4.29
N GLU A 284 -10.52 -1.45 5.34
CA GLU A 284 -10.99 -1.63 6.72
C GLU A 284 -11.70 -0.35 7.22
N ARG A 285 -11.16 0.83 6.91
CA ARG A 285 -11.78 2.13 7.23
C ARG A 285 -13.18 2.24 6.61
N LYS A 286 -13.37 1.79 5.36
CA LYS A 286 -14.69 1.75 4.71
C LYS A 286 -15.68 0.85 5.44
N ILE A 287 -15.22 -0.29 5.98
CA ILE A 287 -16.07 -1.17 6.81
C ILE A 287 -16.53 -0.41 8.05
N LEU A 288 -15.61 0.24 8.78
CA LEU A 288 -15.95 1.01 9.98
C LEU A 288 -16.92 2.16 9.67
N ILE A 289 -16.75 2.87 8.55
CA ILE A 289 -17.68 3.92 8.09
C ILE A 289 -19.08 3.33 7.84
N SER A 290 -19.17 2.17 7.19
CA SER A 290 -20.43 1.48 6.97
C SER A 290 -21.10 1.09 8.29
N VAL A 291 -20.34 0.55 9.25
CA VAL A 291 -20.83 0.20 10.57
C VAL A 291 -21.33 1.43 11.33
N LEU A 292 -20.57 2.52 11.34
CA LEU A 292 -20.96 3.77 12.01
C LEU A 292 -22.26 4.35 11.42
N LYS A 293 -22.42 4.28 10.10
CA LYS A 293 -23.64 4.74 9.42
C LYS A 293 -24.87 3.95 9.87
N GLU A 294 -24.77 2.63 9.96
CA GLU A 294 -25.85 1.76 10.43
C GLU A 294 -26.17 2.01 11.90
N LEU A 295 -25.13 2.10 12.76
CA LEU A 295 -25.29 2.45 14.18
C LEU A 295 -25.93 3.83 14.37
N SER A 296 -25.70 4.76 13.45
CA SER A 296 -26.26 6.12 13.47
C SER A 296 -27.64 6.24 12.82
N SER A 297 -28.25 5.14 12.35
CA SER A 297 -29.60 5.18 11.80
C SER A 297 -30.64 5.55 12.87
N ASP A 298 -31.64 6.35 12.49
CA ASP A 298 -32.67 6.84 13.41
C ASP A 298 -33.32 5.71 14.23
N GLY A 299 -33.57 4.55 13.59
CA GLY A 299 -34.14 3.37 14.26
C GLY A 299 -33.24 2.79 15.36
N CYS A 300 -31.92 2.72 15.13
CA CYS A 300 -30.98 2.25 16.16
C CYS A 300 -30.87 3.26 17.30
N VAL A 301 -30.74 4.55 16.97
CA VAL A 301 -30.63 5.62 17.98
C VAL A 301 -31.87 5.68 18.85
N GLU A 302 -33.06 5.58 18.27
CA GLU A 302 -34.32 5.57 18.99
C GLU A 302 -34.46 4.33 19.90
N TYR A 303 -34.14 3.14 19.37
CA TYR A 303 -34.22 1.90 20.13
C TYR A 303 -33.31 1.93 21.36
N PHE A 304 -32.00 2.15 21.16
CA PHE A 304 -31.04 2.19 22.27
C PHE A 304 -31.23 3.42 23.17
N GLY A 305 -31.86 4.49 22.66
CA GLY A 305 -32.24 5.65 23.47
C GLY A 305 -33.28 5.34 24.55
N LYS A 306 -34.13 4.32 24.33
CA LYS A 306 -35.17 3.85 25.26
C LYS A 306 -34.69 2.72 26.19
N GLU A 307 -33.57 2.09 25.87
CA GLU A 307 -32.98 1.03 26.69
C GLU A 307 -32.47 1.55 28.05
N PRO A 308 -32.32 0.67 29.06
CA PRO A 308 -31.73 1.01 30.35
C PRO A 308 -30.32 1.61 30.23
N SER A 309 -29.90 2.35 31.26
CA SER A 309 -28.66 3.13 31.25
C SER A 309 -27.43 2.31 30.86
N GLN A 310 -27.31 1.05 31.27
CA GLN A 310 -26.14 0.22 30.97
C GLN A 310 -26.01 -0.12 29.48
N LEU A 311 -27.03 -0.69 28.84
CA LEU A 311 -26.96 -1.05 27.41
C LEU A 311 -26.90 0.20 26.54
N LYS A 312 -27.57 1.28 26.97
CA LYS A 312 -27.48 2.61 26.35
C LYS A 312 -26.05 3.16 26.43
N GLU A 313 -25.37 3.04 27.57
CA GLU A 313 -23.96 3.40 27.75
C GLU A 313 -23.06 2.57 26.84
N GLU A 314 -23.21 1.24 26.84
CA GLU A 314 -22.43 0.32 25.99
C GLU A 314 -22.58 0.65 24.50
N TYR A 315 -23.80 0.97 24.04
CA TYR A 315 -24.06 1.41 22.68
C TYR A 315 -23.30 2.70 22.33
N TRP A 316 -23.37 3.73 23.19
CA TRP A 316 -22.68 5.00 22.94
C TRP A 316 -21.16 4.87 23.02
N HIS A 317 -20.66 4.15 24.02
CA HIS A 317 -19.25 3.80 24.15
C HIS A 317 -18.72 3.13 22.87
N LEU A 318 -19.44 2.13 22.35
CA LEU A 318 -19.07 1.49 21.09
C LEU A 318 -19.08 2.47 19.92
N ARG A 319 -20.18 3.19 19.76
CA ARG A 319 -20.39 4.08 18.61
C ARG A 319 -19.29 5.12 18.50
N ILE A 320 -18.90 5.73 19.62
CA ILE A 320 -17.80 6.69 19.68
C ILE A 320 -16.45 5.98 19.44
N THR A 321 -16.26 4.76 19.95
CA THR A 321 -15.05 3.96 19.66
C THR A 321 -14.86 3.75 18.16
N VAL A 322 -15.90 3.32 17.45
CA VAL A 322 -15.85 3.09 15.99
C VAL A 322 -15.54 4.40 15.26
N ALA A 323 -16.21 5.49 15.65
CA ALA A 323 -15.97 6.82 15.10
C ALA A 323 -14.51 7.29 15.29
N LEU A 324 -13.96 7.10 16.48
CA LEU A 324 -12.58 7.46 16.81
C LEU A 324 -11.56 6.70 15.95
N HIS A 325 -11.79 5.42 15.67
CA HIS A 325 -10.92 4.63 14.80
C HIS A 325 -11.01 5.02 13.31
N ILE A 326 -12.10 5.68 12.91
CA ILE A 326 -12.22 6.28 11.57
C ILE A 326 -11.44 7.59 11.50
N ASP A 327 -11.69 8.53 12.42
CA ASP A 327 -11.04 9.85 12.44
C ASP A 327 -11.31 10.55 13.79
N ASP A 328 -10.36 11.36 14.27
CA ASP A 328 -10.47 12.02 15.58
C ASP A 328 -11.59 13.07 15.62
N LYS A 329 -11.84 13.77 14.50
CA LYS A 329 -12.93 14.75 14.41
C LYS A 329 -14.28 14.05 14.39
N VAL A 330 -14.38 12.93 13.66
CA VAL A 330 -15.60 12.12 13.64
C VAL A 330 -15.90 11.55 15.03
N GLY A 331 -14.88 11.11 15.77
CA GLY A 331 -15.02 10.72 17.18
C GLY A 331 -15.58 11.84 18.06
N LEU A 332 -15.06 13.07 17.91
CA LEU A 332 -15.53 14.25 18.64
C LEU A 332 -16.97 14.61 18.29
N ASP A 333 -17.34 14.58 17.01
CA ASP A 333 -18.71 14.86 16.55
C ASP A 333 -19.72 13.86 17.11
N GLU A 334 -19.37 12.57 17.18
CA GLU A 334 -20.21 11.54 17.77
C GLU A 334 -20.31 11.67 19.30
N TYR A 335 -19.22 12.05 19.99
CA TYR A 335 -19.26 12.36 21.41
C TYR A 335 -20.19 13.54 21.73
N GLN A 336 -20.21 14.58 20.88
CA GLN A 336 -21.11 15.73 21.08
C GLN A 336 -22.60 15.34 21.01
N LYS A 337 -22.95 14.32 20.21
CA LYS A 337 -24.31 13.77 20.11
C LYS A 337 -24.70 12.87 21.29
N CYS A 338 -23.73 12.42 22.09
CA CYS A 338 -23.99 11.57 23.25
C CYS A 338 -24.84 12.31 24.31
N PRO A 339 -25.86 11.68 24.89
CA PRO A 339 -26.65 12.27 25.97
C PRO A 339 -25.79 12.71 27.17
N GLU A 340 -26.09 13.90 27.73
CA GLU A 340 -25.34 14.49 28.84
C GLU A 340 -25.26 13.58 30.08
N GLU A 341 -26.34 12.82 30.36
CA GLU A 341 -26.37 11.84 31.45
C GLU A 341 -25.31 10.73 31.32
N LEU A 342 -24.88 10.41 30.09
CA LEU A 342 -23.92 9.34 29.81
C LEU A 342 -22.49 9.85 29.67
N LYS A 343 -22.28 11.13 29.37
CA LYS A 343 -20.94 11.72 29.24
C LYS A 343 -20.10 11.58 30.50
N ASN A 344 -20.74 11.43 31.67
CA ASN A 344 -20.08 11.21 32.94
C ASN A 344 -19.79 9.74 33.29
N SER A 345 -20.29 8.79 32.49
CA SER A 345 -20.05 7.37 32.71
C SER A 345 -18.57 7.01 32.50
N PRO A 346 -18.01 6.03 33.23
CA PRO A 346 -16.61 5.67 33.12
C PRO A 346 -16.18 5.27 31.70
N GLY A 347 -17.02 4.53 30.98
CA GLY A 347 -16.72 4.10 29.61
C GLY A 347 -16.63 5.29 28.66
N VAL A 348 -17.65 6.14 28.64
CA VAL A 348 -17.70 7.30 27.74
C VAL A 348 -16.64 8.36 28.10
N LYS A 349 -16.41 8.62 29.39
CA LYS A 349 -15.31 9.48 29.85
C LYS A 349 -13.95 8.96 29.39
N GLY A 350 -13.74 7.63 29.44
CA GLY A 350 -12.51 7.00 29.00
C GLY A 350 -12.20 7.25 27.52
N ILE A 351 -13.20 7.11 26.64
CA ILE A 351 -13.03 7.42 25.21
C ILE A 351 -12.88 8.92 24.98
N TYR A 352 -13.57 9.76 25.75
CA TYR A 352 -13.40 11.20 25.63
C TYR A 352 -11.97 11.63 25.96
N ALA A 353 -11.34 11.01 26.95
CA ALA A 353 -9.92 11.22 27.22
C ALA A 353 -9.02 10.82 26.04
N ASP A 354 -9.35 9.72 25.33
CA ASP A 354 -8.64 9.34 24.10
C ASP A 354 -8.81 10.41 23.00
N ILE A 355 -10.04 10.90 22.79
CA ILE A 355 -10.32 12.00 21.83
C ILE A 355 -9.49 13.24 22.19
N LEU A 356 -9.43 13.62 23.47
CA LEU A 356 -8.64 14.76 23.93
C LEU A 356 -7.14 14.56 23.69
N SER A 357 -6.62 13.38 23.99
CA SER A 357 -5.20 13.04 23.77
C SER A 357 -4.83 13.12 22.28
N PHE A 358 -5.69 12.65 21.37
CA PHE A 358 -5.44 12.75 19.92
C PHE A 358 -5.61 14.17 19.35
N ASN A 359 -6.22 15.10 20.09
CA ASN A 359 -6.39 16.50 19.70
C ASN A 359 -5.47 17.45 20.49
N ASP A 360 -4.29 16.98 20.93
CA ASP A 360 -3.27 17.74 21.66
C ASP A 360 -3.74 18.38 22.98
N LYS A 361 -4.82 17.86 23.57
CA LYS A 361 -5.36 18.31 24.88
C LYS A 361 -4.97 17.35 26.00
N SER A 362 -3.69 17.03 26.07
CA SER A 362 -3.15 15.99 26.94
C SER A 362 -3.35 16.27 28.44
N GLU A 363 -3.34 17.54 28.89
CA GLU A 363 -3.60 17.85 30.30
C GLU A 363 -5.03 17.52 30.74
N GLU A 364 -6.02 17.88 29.92
CA GLU A 364 -7.43 17.57 30.17
C GLU A 364 -7.67 16.05 30.14
N ALA A 365 -7.07 15.36 29.16
CA ALA A 365 -7.11 13.91 29.05
C ALA A 365 -6.55 13.23 30.32
N ASN A 366 -5.38 13.68 30.79
CA ASN A 366 -4.74 13.11 31.99
C ASN A 366 -5.58 13.28 33.25
N LYS A 367 -6.23 14.44 33.42
CA LYS A 367 -7.11 14.67 34.57
C LYS A 367 -8.26 13.66 34.61
N ILE A 368 -8.87 13.40 33.46
CA ILE A 368 -9.96 12.41 33.34
C ILE A 368 -9.44 11.00 33.60
N LEU A 369 -8.30 10.62 33.00
CA LEU A 369 -7.74 9.28 33.17
C LEU A 369 -7.32 8.99 34.62
N LEU A 370 -6.75 9.97 35.34
CA LEU A 370 -6.41 9.83 36.75
C LEU A 370 -7.65 9.68 37.63
N GLU A 371 -8.70 10.46 37.37
CA GLU A 371 -9.99 10.32 38.05
C GLU A 371 -10.54 8.90 37.84
N LEU A 372 -10.59 8.42 36.60
CA LEU A 372 -11.06 7.08 36.26
C LEU A 372 -10.21 5.98 36.91
N TYR A 373 -8.88 6.11 36.88
CA TYR A 373 -7.97 5.15 37.49
C TYR A 373 -8.13 5.09 39.01
N SER A 374 -8.32 6.25 39.68
CA SER A 374 -8.51 6.30 41.14
C SER A 374 -9.77 5.57 41.61
N VAL A 375 -10.81 5.49 40.77
CA VAL A 375 -12.08 4.83 41.07
C VAL A 375 -12.07 3.36 40.65
N THR A 376 -11.56 3.05 39.45
CA THR A 376 -11.66 1.72 38.85
C THR A 376 -10.46 0.82 39.15
N ASN A 377 -9.29 1.43 39.41
CA ASN A 377 -7.98 0.76 39.44
C ASN A 377 -7.73 -0.11 38.19
N ASP A 378 -8.29 0.28 37.05
CA ASP A 378 -8.18 -0.47 35.79
C ASP A 378 -6.80 -0.28 35.18
N PHE A 379 -6.11 -1.40 35.01
CA PHE A 379 -4.77 -1.48 34.45
C PHE A 379 -4.65 -0.83 33.05
N ARG A 380 -5.72 -0.82 32.25
CA ARG A 380 -5.72 -0.27 30.88
C ARG A 380 -5.49 1.24 30.83
N PHE A 381 -5.77 1.96 31.92
CA PHE A 381 -5.53 3.41 31.98
C PHE A 381 -4.07 3.77 32.24
N ILE A 382 -3.26 2.85 32.79
CA ILE A 382 -1.88 3.13 33.18
C ILE A 382 -1.02 3.54 31.98
N THR A 383 -1.08 2.79 30.88
CA THR A 383 -0.33 3.12 29.65
C THR A 383 -0.77 4.44 29.05
N LYS A 384 -2.08 4.74 29.07
CA LYS A 384 -2.65 6.00 28.58
C LYS A 384 -2.16 7.20 29.42
N ILE A 385 -2.18 7.08 30.75
CA ILE A 385 -1.70 8.12 31.66
C ILE A 385 -0.22 8.41 31.43
N LEU A 386 0.61 7.36 31.41
CA LEU A 386 2.05 7.49 31.17
C LEU A 386 2.35 8.11 29.80
N ASN A 387 1.69 7.63 28.73
CA ASN A 387 1.87 8.18 27.39
C ASN A 387 1.46 9.66 27.31
N THR A 388 0.36 10.03 27.97
CA THR A 388 -0.12 11.42 27.99
C THR A 388 0.84 12.34 28.78
N TYR A 389 1.46 11.85 29.87
CA TYR A 389 2.54 12.58 30.55
C TYR A 389 3.76 12.78 29.65
N LEU A 390 4.20 11.73 28.94
CA LEU A 390 5.33 11.81 27.99
C LEU A 390 5.05 12.83 26.87
N GLN A 391 3.87 12.79 26.27
CA GLN A 391 3.42 13.76 25.25
C GLN A 391 3.42 15.19 25.77
N SER A 392 3.10 15.38 27.06
CA SER A 392 3.09 16.70 27.72
C SER A 392 4.45 17.11 28.30
N ALA A 393 5.52 16.33 28.06
CA ALA A 393 6.85 16.51 28.65
C ALA A 393 6.88 16.55 30.20
N LYS A 394 5.89 15.94 30.87
CA LYS A 394 5.75 15.85 32.34
C LYS A 394 6.41 14.59 32.88
N TYR A 395 7.73 14.51 32.71
CA TYR A 395 8.50 13.30 32.98
C TYR A 395 8.59 12.96 34.48
N GLU A 396 8.68 13.96 35.35
CA GLU A 396 8.75 13.75 36.80
C GLU A 396 7.42 13.20 37.35
N GLU A 397 6.29 13.68 36.84
CA GLU A 397 4.96 13.19 37.20
C GLU A 397 4.74 11.76 36.72
N ALA A 398 5.25 11.40 35.53
CA ALA A 398 5.22 10.03 35.03
C ALA A 398 5.99 9.09 35.97
N LEU A 399 7.20 9.47 36.41
CA LEU A 399 7.99 8.69 37.37
C LEU A 399 7.31 8.60 38.74
N THR A 400 6.74 9.69 39.23
CA THR A 400 6.00 9.70 40.51
C THR A 400 4.79 8.77 40.45
N PHE A 401 3.99 8.87 39.38
CA PHE A 401 2.86 7.98 39.14
C PHE A 401 3.30 6.51 39.05
N SER A 402 4.45 6.25 38.43
CA SER A 402 4.97 4.88 38.28
C SER A 402 5.15 4.14 39.61
N GLY A 403 5.47 4.85 40.70
CA GLY A 403 5.59 4.27 42.05
C GLY A 403 4.27 3.75 42.63
N SER A 404 3.13 4.13 42.06
CA SER A 404 1.79 3.66 42.47
C SER A 404 1.33 2.39 41.72
N ILE A 405 2.04 2.01 40.65
CA ILE A 405 1.65 0.88 39.79
C ILE A 405 1.96 -0.44 40.47
N LYS A 406 0.93 -1.30 40.60
CA LYS A 406 1.06 -2.63 41.25
C LYS A 406 1.18 -3.81 40.29
N LYS A 407 0.79 -3.61 39.03
CA LYS A 407 0.76 -4.65 38.00
C LYS A 407 1.41 -4.09 36.75
N PHE A 408 2.16 -4.92 36.02
CA PHE A 408 2.83 -4.58 34.78
C PHE A 408 2.41 -5.58 33.68
N ASP A 409 2.55 -5.20 32.42
CA ASP A 409 2.30 -6.06 31.27
C ASP A 409 3.49 -6.99 30.97
N ASP A 410 3.20 -8.13 30.34
CA ASP A 410 4.19 -9.15 30.02
C ASP A 410 5.18 -8.68 28.94
N GLU A 411 4.72 -7.77 28.06
CA GLU A 411 5.44 -7.25 26.90
C GLU A 411 6.41 -6.08 27.22
N GLY A 412 6.26 -5.47 28.39
CA GLY A 412 7.09 -4.37 28.89
C GLY A 412 6.73 -2.98 28.36
N ILE A 413 5.50 -2.75 27.90
CA ILE A 413 4.97 -1.45 27.45
C ILE A 413 5.02 -0.42 28.59
N ILE A 414 4.53 -0.76 29.78
CA ILE A 414 4.55 0.17 30.91
C ILE A 414 5.99 0.53 31.27
N TYR A 415 6.87 -0.47 31.34
CA TYR A 415 8.27 -0.23 31.62
C TYR A 415 8.95 0.60 30.53
N SER A 416 8.64 0.41 29.25
CA SER A 416 9.23 1.22 28.19
C SER A 416 8.87 2.69 28.33
N LEU A 417 7.61 3.01 28.67
CA LEU A 417 7.17 4.38 28.92
C LEU A 417 7.85 5.01 30.15
N ILE A 418 8.03 4.24 31.22
CA ILE A 418 8.76 4.68 32.43
C ILE A 418 10.24 4.92 32.09
N ILE A 419 10.87 4.01 31.35
CA ILE A 419 12.27 4.14 30.92
C ILE A 419 12.44 5.37 30.03
N GLU A 420 11.50 5.64 29.12
CA GLU A 420 11.52 6.84 28.28
C GLU A 420 11.44 8.12 29.13
N ALA A 421 10.54 8.17 30.13
CA ALA A 421 10.48 9.30 31.07
C ALA A 421 11.80 9.44 31.85
N TYR A 422 12.35 8.32 32.33
CA TYR A 422 13.61 8.28 33.07
C TYR A 422 14.79 8.76 32.20
N ALA A 423 14.80 8.41 30.91
CA ALA A 423 15.79 8.81 29.92
C ALA A 423 15.83 10.31 29.65
N LYS A 424 14.69 11.00 29.82
CA LYS A 424 14.61 12.45 29.66
C LYS A 424 15.17 13.22 30.86
N LEU A 425 15.35 12.56 32.00
CA LEU A 425 15.78 13.19 33.25
C LEU A 425 17.17 12.75 33.72
N ASN A 426 17.74 11.70 33.12
CA ASN A 426 18.99 11.09 33.60
C ASN A 426 19.98 10.84 32.47
N GLU A 427 21.25 10.66 32.85
CA GLU A 427 22.33 10.23 31.97
C GLU A 427 22.10 8.81 31.44
N ILE A 428 22.53 8.56 30.21
CA ILE A 428 22.26 7.33 29.45
C ILE A 428 22.72 6.08 30.22
N GLU A 429 23.86 6.13 30.91
CA GLU A 429 24.42 5.02 31.67
C GLU A 429 23.45 4.53 32.74
N LYS A 430 22.88 5.45 33.52
CA LYS A 430 21.89 5.16 34.57
C LYS A 430 20.60 4.60 33.97
N VAL A 431 20.19 5.15 32.82
CA VAL A 431 18.99 4.73 32.11
C VAL A 431 19.13 3.30 31.59
N VAL A 432 20.29 2.95 31.03
CA VAL A 432 20.59 1.61 30.56
C VAL A 432 20.63 0.61 31.71
N GLU A 433 21.23 0.97 32.84
CA GLU A 433 21.24 0.12 34.05
C GLU A 433 19.82 -0.13 34.55
N PHE A 434 19.01 0.94 34.69
CA PHE A 434 17.62 0.86 35.10
C PHE A 434 16.79 -0.01 34.14
N ALA A 435 16.92 0.20 32.82
CA ALA A 435 16.22 -0.58 31.81
C ALA A 435 16.61 -2.07 31.86
N LYS A 436 17.91 -2.37 32.05
CA LYS A 436 18.40 -3.74 32.15
C LYS A 436 17.84 -4.49 33.36
N GLU A 437 17.68 -3.82 34.49
CA GLU A 437 17.03 -4.38 35.68
C GLU A 437 15.58 -4.80 35.37
N LYS A 438 14.85 -3.99 34.59
CA LYS A 438 13.44 -4.24 34.29
C LYS A 438 13.21 -5.33 33.26
N ILE A 439 14.20 -5.67 32.41
CA ILE A 439 14.10 -6.78 31.45
C ILE A 439 13.69 -8.09 32.15
N ALA A 440 14.27 -8.38 33.33
CA ALA A 440 13.98 -9.60 34.08
C ALA A 440 12.55 -9.67 34.66
N SER A 441 11.84 -8.54 34.69
CA SER A 441 10.47 -8.42 35.20
C SER A 441 9.40 -8.66 34.14
N CYS A 442 9.78 -8.88 32.88
CA CYS A 442 8.88 -9.07 31.75
C CYS A 442 9.08 -10.45 31.13
N LYS A 443 7.97 -11.10 30.74
CA LYS A 443 8.00 -12.39 30.05
C LYS A 443 8.49 -12.24 28.60
N TYR A 444 8.10 -11.15 27.95
CA TYR A 444 8.41 -10.84 26.55
C TYR A 444 8.88 -9.37 26.45
N PRO A 445 10.11 -9.01 26.85
CA PRO A 445 10.58 -7.62 27.01
C PRO A 445 10.79 -6.82 25.70
N ILE A 446 9.85 -6.92 24.76
CA ILE A 446 9.88 -6.38 23.40
C ILE A 446 10.00 -4.85 23.42
N TYR A 447 9.13 -4.18 24.17
CA TYR A 447 9.08 -2.72 24.20
C TYR A 447 10.26 -2.12 24.97
N ILE A 448 10.80 -2.85 25.96
CA ILE A 448 12.04 -2.45 26.64
C ILE A 448 13.23 -2.50 25.66
N TYR A 449 13.32 -3.55 24.84
CA TYR A 449 14.35 -3.64 23.79
C TYR A 449 14.21 -2.54 22.73
N LEU A 450 12.98 -2.20 22.35
CA LEU A 450 12.70 -1.10 21.42
C LEU A 450 13.21 0.24 21.97
N VAL A 451 12.86 0.58 23.21
CA VAL A 451 13.32 1.81 23.88
C VAL A 451 14.83 1.85 24.07
N LEU A 452 15.46 0.73 24.46
CA LEU A 452 16.92 0.65 24.55
C LEU A 452 17.58 0.90 23.19
N GLY A 453 17.04 0.31 22.12
CA GLY A 453 17.49 0.57 20.76
C GLY A 453 17.38 2.06 20.38
N ASP A 454 16.27 2.70 20.75
CA ASP A 454 16.03 4.12 20.48
C ASP A 454 16.96 5.05 21.25
N ILE A 455 17.27 4.74 22.51
CA ILE A 455 18.23 5.48 23.34
C ILE A 455 19.63 5.42 22.69
N TYR A 456 20.10 4.23 22.32
CA TYR A 456 21.40 4.09 21.65
C TYR A 456 21.41 4.72 20.26
N PHE A 457 20.30 4.67 19.53
CA PHE A 457 20.17 5.34 18.24
C PHE A 457 20.29 6.86 18.39
N ALA A 458 19.60 7.44 19.38
CA ALA A 458 19.62 8.88 19.63
C ALA A 458 21.01 9.41 20.05
N THR A 459 21.86 8.54 20.60
CA THR A 459 23.23 8.86 21.02
C THR A 459 24.27 8.61 19.94
N GLY A 460 23.86 8.06 18.79
CA GLY A 460 24.74 7.74 17.67
C GLY A 460 25.47 6.41 17.78
N ASP A 461 25.27 5.63 18.85
CA ASP A 461 25.80 4.26 18.96
C ASP A 461 24.91 3.28 18.18
N PHE A 462 25.09 3.31 16.88
CA PHE A 462 24.33 2.48 15.95
C PHE A 462 24.57 0.97 16.12
N SER A 463 25.70 0.58 16.71
CA SER A 463 26.05 -0.83 16.92
C SER A 463 25.23 -1.43 18.06
N GLU A 464 25.21 -0.77 19.23
CA GLU A 464 24.36 -1.21 20.33
C GLU A 464 22.87 -1.04 19.99
N ALA A 465 22.48 0.03 19.28
CA ALA A 465 21.09 0.18 18.81
C ALA A 465 20.63 -1.04 18.00
N ASN A 466 21.45 -1.51 17.07
CA ASN A 466 21.16 -2.71 16.26
C ASN A 466 21.03 -3.97 17.10
N LYS A 467 21.91 -4.15 18.08
CA LYS A 467 21.88 -5.31 18.99
C LYS A 467 20.62 -5.35 19.85
N TRP A 468 20.10 -4.21 20.28
CA TRP A 468 18.83 -4.17 21.01
C TRP A 468 17.63 -4.37 20.09
N TYR A 469 17.61 -3.71 18.93
CA TYR A 469 16.57 -3.94 17.93
C TYR A 469 16.48 -5.41 17.48
N SER A 470 17.61 -6.11 17.31
CA SER A 470 17.58 -7.53 16.93
C SER A 470 16.94 -8.42 17.99
N LYS A 471 17.05 -8.08 19.28
CA LYS A 471 16.43 -8.86 20.37
C LYS A 471 14.91 -8.79 20.35
N ILE A 472 14.31 -7.76 19.74
CA ILE A 472 12.86 -7.67 19.53
C ILE A 472 12.37 -8.92 18.80
N ILE A 473 13.05 -9.33 17.73
CA ILE A 473 12.64 -10.45 16.86
C ILE A 473 12.51 -11.74 17.68
N THR A 474 13.45 -11.98 18.59
CA THR A 474 13.47 -13.18 19.45
C THR A 474 12.51 -13.10 20.65
N ALA A 475 12.05 -11.90 21.03
CA ALA A 475 11.18 -11.70 22.18
C ALA A 475 9.69 -11.79 21.83
N ILE A 476 9.35 -11.82 20.54
CA ILE A 476 7.97 -11.89 20.07
C ILE A 476 7.36 -13.26 20.41
N PRO A 477 6.19 -13.32 21.07
CA PRO A 477 5.64 -14.57 21.61
C PRO A 477 5.17 -15.57 20.54
N THR A 478 4.68 -15.09 19.40
CA THR A 478 4.09 -15.93 18.34
C THR A 478 4.39 -15.39 16.93
N GLU A 479 4.21 -16.22 15.91
CA GLU A 479 4.42 -15.80 14.52
C GLU A 479 3.33 -14.84 14.03
N ASP A 480 2.10 -14.99 14.52
CA ASP A 480 0.93 -14.15 14.21
C ASP A 480 0.84 -12.87 15.08
N TYR A 481 1.92 -12.52 15.80
CA TYR A 481 1.97 -11.34 16.64
C TYR A 481 1.92 -10.06 15.81
N GLU A 482 0.73 -9.49 15.72
CA GLU A 482 0.42 -8.35 14.87
C GLU A 482 1.31 -7.10 15.04
N PRO A 483 1.75 -6.71 16.25
CA PRO A 483 2.61 -5.55 16.43
C PRO A 483 3.94 -5.60 15.64
N ARG A 484 4.31 -6.74 15.04
CA ARG A 484 5.39 -6.84 14.04
C ARG A 484 5.34 -5.74 12.98
N ILE A 485 4.16 -5.35 12.48
CA ILE A 485 4.05 -4.26 11.48
C ILE A 485 4.48 -2.92 12.09
N LEU A 486 4.07 -2.64 13.34
CA LEU A 486 4.43 -1.42 14.04
C LEU A 486 5.95 -1.35 14.25
N PHE A 487 6.55 -2.43 14.70
CA PHE A 487 8.00 -2.51 14.87
C PHE A 487 8.75 -2.42 13.53
N ALA A 488 8.24 -3.06 12.47
CA ALA A 488 8.81 -2.96 11.14
C ALA A 488 8.83 -1.51 10.63
N LYS A 489 7.70 -0.80 10.75
CA LYS A 489 7.60 0.62 10.40
C LYS A 489 8.57 1.46 11.22
N HIS A 490 8.66 1.20 12.53
CA HIS A 490 9.63 1.88 13.41
C HIS A 490 11.08 1.67 12.94
N LEU A 491 11.50 0.41 12.74
CA LEU A 491 12.84 0.06 12.28
C LEU A 491 13.16 0.67 10.91
N ARG A 492 12.18 0.70 10.02
CA ARG A 492 12.30 1.35 8.71
C ARG A 492 12.57 2.86 8.83
N THR A 493 11.88 3.58 9.71
CA THR A 493 12.17 5.02 9.95
C THR A 493 13.58 5.27 10.50
N ARG A 494 14.19 4.27 11.12
CA ARG A 494 15.60 4.28 11.59
C ARG A 494 16.59 3.73 10.58
N ASN A 495 16.16 3.53 9.33
CA ASN A 495 16.95 2.94 8.24
C ASN A 495 17.53 1.55 8.59
N ARG A 496 16.79 0.74 9.36
CA ARG A 496 17.14 -0.65 9.71
C ARG A 496 16.34 -1.63 8.87
N ILE A 497 16.52 -1.53 7.56
CA ILE A 497 15.72 -2.28 6.56
C ILE A 497 15.87 -3.79 6.73
N ASP A 498 17.08 -4.29 7.01
CA ASP A 498 17.31 -5.72 7.26
C ASP A 498 16.47 -6.27 8.43
N LEU A 499 16.43 -5.55 9.56
CA LEU A 499 15.65 -5.94 10.73
C LEU A 499 14.14 -5.80 10.47
N CYS A 500 13.73 -4.77 9.71
CA CYS A 500 12.36 -4.61 9.23
C CYS A 500 11.90 -5.82 8.40
N LEU A 501 12.73 -6.32 7.49
CA LEU A 501 12.39 -7.50 6.69
C LEU A 501 12.32 -8.77 7.56
N GLN A 502 13.28 -8.98 8.46
CA GLN A 502 13.30 -10.14 9.36
C GLN A 502 12.11 -10.19 10.32
N ILE A 503 11.69 -9.05 10.87
CA ILE A 503 10.55 -9.02 11.80
C ILE A 503 9.22 -9.31 11.10
N LEU A 504 9.11 -8.96 9.81
CA LEU A 504 7.92 -9.20 8.98
C LEU A 504 7.83 -10.64 8.45
N GLN A 505 8.94 -11.30 8.14
CA GLN A 505 8.97 -12.62 7.49
C GLN A 505 8.00 -13.66 8.11
N PRO A 506 8.02 -13.91 9.44
CA PRO A 506 7.11 -14.89 10.04
C PRO A 506 5.62 -14.51 9.93
N TYR A 507 5.34 -13.23 9.70
CA TYR A 507 4.00 -12.65 9.68
C TYR A 507 3.39 -12.53 8.27
N LEU A 508 4.16 -12.79 7.21
CA LEU A 508 3.70 -12.62 5.83
C LEU A 508 2.49 -13.51 5.48
N LYS A 509 2.38 -14.69 6.10
CA LYS A 509 1.22 -15.59 5.90
C LYS A 509 -0.07 -15.06 6.53
N TYR A 510 0.01 -14.14 7.49
CA TYR A 510 -1.13 -13.66 8.26
C TYR A 510 -1.61 -12.28 7.83
N SER A 511 -0.80 -11.50 7.11
CA SER A 511 -1.12 -10.10 6.83
C SER A 511 -0.72 -9.64 5.43
N TYR A 512 -1.71 -9.19 4.66
CA TYR A 512 -1.51 -8.57 3.34
C TYR A 512 -0.68 -7.28 3.42
N GLU A 513 -0.90 -6.47 4.47
CA GLU A 513 -0.14 -5.24 4.69
C GLU A 513 1.34 -5.55 4.99
N ALA A 514 1.62 -6.63 5.75
CA ALA A 514 2.98 -7.08 5.96
C ALA A 514 3.64 -7.51 4.64
N GLN A 515 2.91 -8.18 3.74
CA GLN A 515 3.39 -8.55 2.40
C GLN A 515 3.76 -7.32 1.58
N LYS A 516 2.90 -6.27 1.56
CA LYS A 516 3.20 -5.02 0.85
C LYS A 516 4.44 -4.34 1.42
N LEU A 517 4.51 -4.17 2.74
CA LEU A 517 5.63 -3.52 3.40
C LEU A 517 6.94 -4.27 3.16
N PHE A 518 6.91 -5.61 3.26
CA PHE A 518 8.05 -6.47 2.99
C PHE A 518 8.52 -6.35 1.54
N VAL A 519 7.62 -6.52 0.56
CA VAL A 519 8.00 -6.49 -0.85
C VAL A 519 8.57 -5.14 -1.26
N TYR A 520 7.99 -4.03 -0.79
CA TYR A 520 8.48 -2.70 -1.12
C TYR A 520 9.98 -2.52 -0.82
N ASP A 521 10.43 -3.00 0.35
CA ASP A 521 11.81 -2.90 0.78
C ASP A 521 12.68 -4.06 0.23
N ALA A 522 12.12 -5.25 0.10
CA ALA A 522 12.83 -6.44 -0.37
C ALA A 522 13.26 -6.37 -1.85
N VAL A 523 12.57 -5.60 -2.71
CA VAL A 523 12.94 -5.47 -4.13
C VAL A 523 14.12 -4.53 -4.39
N LYS A 524 14.63 -3.86 -3.35
CA LYS A 524 15.77 -2.94 -3.44
C LYS A 524 17.10 -3.68 -3.63
N PRO A 525 18.08 -3.10 -4.36
CA PRO A 525 19.30 -3.81 -4.73
C PRO A 525 20.14 -4.30 -3.54
N GLU A 526 20.08 -3.60 -2.40
CA GLU A 526 20.78 -3.95 -1.16
C GLU A 526 20.22 -5.24 -0.51
N ASN A 527 19.02 -5.68 -0.92
CA ASN A 527 18.24 -6.74 -0.29
C ASN A 527 18.11 -8.00 -1.16
N GLU A 528 19.11 -8.27 -2.02
CA GLU A 528 19.10 -9.38 -3.00
C GLU A 528 18.71 -10.75 -2.40
N LYS A 529 19.09 -11.01 -1.14
CA LYS A 529 18.73 -12.25 -0.40
C LYS A 529 17.22 -12.50 -0.30
N TYR A 530 16.39 -11.45 -0.36
CA TYR A 530 14.93 -11.54 -0.25
C TYR A 530 14.21 -11.55 -1.60
N PHE A 531 14.93 -11.42 -2.71
CA PHE A 531 14.32 -11.35 -4.05
C PHE A 531 13.44 -12.57 -4.37
N GLY A 532 13.83 -13.77 -3.92
CA GLY A 532 13.07 -15.00 -4.14
C GLY A 532 11.68 -14.93 -3.51
N GLU A 533 11.63 -14.61 -2.22
CA GLU A 533 10.40 -14.49 -1.44
C GLU A 533 9.52 -13.34 -1.95
N ALA A 534 10.11 -12.18 -2.27
CA ALA A 534 9.39 -11.06 -2.85
C ALA A 534 8.72 -11.42 -4.19
N ASP A 535 9.39 -12.18 -5.05
CA ASP A 535 8.85 -12.60 -6.35
C ASP A 535 7.59 -13.47 -6.21
N GLU A 536 7.60 -14.40 -5.25
CA GLU A 536 6.46 -15.29 -4.99
C GLU A 536 5.25 -14.52 -4.45
N ILE A 537 5.48 -13.57 -3.53
CA ILE A 537 4.42 -12.69 -3.02
C ILE A 537 3.84 -11.82 -4.13
N ILE A 538 4.68 -11.25 -5.00
CA ILE A 538 4.23 -10.45 -6.13
C ILE A 538 3.38 -11.30 -7.07
N LYS A 539 3.85 -12.49 -7.48
CA LYS A 539 3.10 -13.38 -8.38
C LYS A 539 1.72 -13.74 -7.84
N LYS A 540 1.60 -13.96 -6.53
CA LYS A 540 0.32 -14.28 -5.88
C LYS A 540 -0.68 -13.12 -5.93
N ASN A 541 -0.21 -11.88 -5.83
CA ASN A 541 -1.08 -10.70 -5.63
C ASN A 541 -1.25 -9.82 -6.89
N ILE A 542 -0.47 -10.03 -7.95
CA ILE A 542 -0.48 -9.17 -9.15
C ILE A 542 -1.75 -9.27 -9.99
N THR A 543 -2.55 -10.34 -9.87
CA THR A 543 -3.70 -10.62 -10.76
C THR A 543 -5.08 -10.37 -10.13
N GLY A 544 -5.22 -9.64 -9.01
CA GLY A 544 -6.48 -9.70 -8.25
C GLY A 544 -6.95 -8.52 -7.39
N ASP A 545 -6.32 -7.33 -7.38
CA ASP A 545 -6.65 -6.30 -6.37
C ASP A 545 -6.65 -4.85 -6.88
N SER A 546 -7.23 -3.95 -6.06
CA SER A 546 -7.13 -2.49 -6.18
C SER A 546 -5.69 -1.94 -6.13
N ASP A 547 -4.71 -2.78 -5.81
CA ASP A 547 -3.28 -2.47 -5.69
C ASP A 547 -2.45 -3.00 -6.88
N GLU A 548 -3.05 -3.33 -8.02
CA GLU A 548 -2.35 -3.84 -9.22
C GLU A 548 -1.14 -2.98 -9.62
N ILE A 549 -1.29 -1.65 -9.60
CA ILE A 549 -0.21 -0.70 -9.92
C ILE A 549 0.99 -0.86 -8.98
N PHE A 550 0.75 -1.09 -7.68
CA PHE A 550 1.81 -1.30 -6.68
C PHE A 550 2.59 -2.58 -6.97
N TRP A 551 1.89 -3.69 -7.22
CA TRP A 551 2.51 -4.99 -7.48
C TRP A 551 3.28 -5.01 -8.79
N ILE A 552 2.73 -4.42 -9.86
CA ILE A 552 3.45 -4.27 -11.14
C ILE A 552 4.70 -3.41 -10.96
N SER A 553 4.61 -2.29 -10.21
CA SER A 553 5.77 -1.43 -9.95
C SER A 553 6.89 -2.17 -9.22
N CYS A 554 6.56 -2.96 -8.19
CA CYS A 554 7.52 -3.80 -7.49
C CYS A 554 8.11 -4.89 -8.39
N LYS A 555 7.30 -5.45 -9.31
CA LYS A 555 7.77 -6.45 -10.28
C LYS A 555 8.79 -5.87 -11.26
N VAL A 556 8.55 -4.65 -11.76
CA VAL A 556 9.49 -3.92 -12.62
C VAL A 556 10.81 -3.73 -11.89
N GLU A 557 10.76 -3.19 -10.67
CA GLU A 557 11.96 -2.93 -9.86
C GLU A 557 12.75 -4.21 -9.59
N LEU A 558 12.07 -5.29 -9.18
CA LEU A 558 12.69 -6.60 -8.93
C LEU A 558 13.34 -7.19 -10.18
N ALA A 559 12.65 -7.13 -11.32
CA ALA A 559 13.17 -7.63 -12.60
C ALA A 559 14.39 -6.81 -13.06
N PHE A 560 14.33 -5.49 -12.91
CA PHE A 560 15.43 -4.59 -13.22
C PHE A 560 16.66 -4.89 -12.36
N ASN A 561 16.51 -5.01 -11.04
CA ASN A 561 17.62 -5.28 -10.12
C ASN A 561 18.21 -6.70 -10.30
N ARG A 562 17.41 -7.66 -10.76
CA ARG A 562 17.88 -8.99 -11.21
C ARG A 562 18.50 -8.99 -12.61
N LYS A 563 18.65 -7.83 -13.25
CA LYS A 563 19.15 -7.67 -14.63
C LYS A 563 18.31 -8.43 -15.67
N ARG A 564 17.03 -8.70 -15.37
CA ARG A 564 16.05 -9.32 -16.27
C ARG A 564 15.31 -8.24 -17.05
N TYR A 565 16.06 -7.49 -17.86
CA TYR A 565 15.57 -6.26 -18.49
C TYR A 565 14.37 -6.48 -19.42
N HIS A 566 14.29 -7.58 -20.17
CA HIS A 566 13.11 -7.90 -20.98
C HIS A 566 11.85 -8.13 -20.15
N THR A 567 11.94 -8.84 -19.03
CA THR A 567 10.82 -9.01 -18.09
C THR A 567 10.43 -7.65 -17.49
N SER A 568 11.42 -6.85 -17.08
CA SER A 568 11.18 -5.50 -16.58
C SER A 568 10.43 -4.65 -17.61
N GLN A 569 10.78 -4.74 -18.89
CA GLN A 569 10.17 -4.02 -20.00
C GLN A 569 8.71 -4.44 -20.22
N GLU A 570 8.43 -5.74 -20.20
CA GLU A 570 7.08 -6.26 -20.35
C GLU A 570 6.14 -5.70 -19.26
N TYR A 571 6.55 -5.76 -17.99
CA TYR A 571 5.75 -5.25 -16.87
C TYR A 571 5.68 -3.72 -16.87
N LEU A 572 6.74 -3.02 -17.29
CA LEU A 572 6.74 -1.57 -17.38
C LEU A 572 5.83 -1.06 -18.51
N LYS A 573 5.71 -1.80 -19.62
CA LYS A 573 4.70 -1.55 -20.66
C LYS A 573 3.27 -1.76 -20.15
N LYS A 574 3.04 -2.79 -19.31
CA LYS A 574 1.74 -2.97 -18.62
C LYS A 574 1.46 -1.79 -17.68
N LEU A 575 2.45 -1.37 -16.90
CA LEU A 575 2.34 -0.23 -16.00
C LEU A 575 2.00 1.07 -16.75
N TYR A 576 2.66 1.33 -17.88
CA TYR A 576 2.40 2.51 -18.73
C TYR A 576 0.95 2.56 -19.27
N LYS A 577 0.32 1.40 -19.51
CA LYS A 577 -1.10 1.37 -19.92
C LYS A 577 -2.05 1.78 -18.81
N LEU A 578 -1.69 1.53 -17.54
CA LEU A 578 -2.48 1.87 -16.37
C LEU A 578 -2.21 3.29 -15.87
N ASP A 579 -0.94 3.71 -15.92
CA ASP A 579 -0.45 4.97 -15.37
C ASP A 579 0.57 5.59 -16.32
N LYS A 580 0.20 6.74 -16.88
CA LYS A 580 1.02 7.52 -17.81
C LYS A 580 1.68 8.68 -17.08
N ARG A 581 2.32 8.48 -15.93
CA ARG A 581 3.19 9.52 -15.33
C ARG A 581 4.56 9.57 -15.98
N SER A 582 5.22 10.73 -15.94
CA SER A 582 6.47 10.96 -16.68
C SER A 582 7.64 10.13 -16.14
N GLU A 583 7.63 9.77 -14.86
CA GLU A 583 8.60 8.84 -14.25
C GLU A 583 8.54 7.44 -14.88
N ILE A 584 7.34 6.95 -15.21
CA ILE A 584 7.14 5.64 -15.84
C ILE A 584 7.66 5.69 -17.29
N VAL A 585 7.36 6.78 -17.99
CA VAL A 585 7.83 7.01 -19.37
C VAL A 585 9.34 7.12 -19.43
N PHE A 586 9.95 7.85 -18.49
CA PHE A 586 11.40 7.94 -18.34
C PHE A 586 12.03 6.56 -18.15
N ARG A 587 11.53 5.77 -17.20
CA ARG A 587 12.03 4.41 -16.95
C ARG A 587 11.89 3.51 -18.17
N LEU A 588 10.78 3.63 -18.91
CA LEU A 588 10.54 2.83 -20.10
C LEU A 588 11.50 3.23 -21.23
N ALA A 589 11.66 4.52 -21.48
CA ALA A 589 12.61 5.03 -22.48
C ALA A 589 14.05 4.60 -22.17
N TYR A 590 14.47 4.70 -20.90
CA TYR A 590 15.78 4.23 -20.45
C TYR A 590 15.98 2.73 -20.70
N LEU A 591 14.96 1.91 -20.42
CA LEU A 591 15.02 0.47 -20.62
C LEU A 591 15.00 0.07 -22.10
N GLU A 592 14.24 0.79 -22.94
CA GLU A 592 14.26 0.61 -24.40
C GLU A 592 15.64 0.92 -24.98
N LEU A 593 16.30 2.00 -24.52
CA LEU A 593 17.68 2.31 -24.91
C LEU A 593 18.65 1.21 -24.53
N LEU A 594 18.58 0.70 -23.29
CA LEU A 594 19.41 -0.42 -22.81
C LEU A 594 19.24 -1.69 -23.65
N LEU A 595 18.03 -1.95 -24.15
CA LEU A 595 17.70 -3.13 -24.95
C LEU A 595 17.89 -2.91 -26.46
N GLY A 596 18.21 -1.70 -26.90
CA GLY A 596 18.32 -1.34 -28.32
C GLY A 596 16.98 -1.26 -29.06
N GLY A 597 15.87 -1.06 -28.32
CA GLY A 597 14.54 -0.86 -28.88
C GLY A 597 14.43 0.45 -29.65
N LYS A 598 13.71 0.44 -30.78
CA LYS A 598 13.53 1.62 -31.65
C LYS A 598 12.15 2.26 -31.56
N ASP A 599 11.19 1.62 -30.89
CA ASP A 599 9.82 2.10 -30.78
C ASP A 599 9.64 2.99 -29.54
N VAL A 600 10.24 4.18 -29.58
CA VAL A 600 10.27 5.15 -28.46
C VAL A 600 9.64 6.50 -28.82
N VAL A 601 9.08 6.66 -30.01
CA VAL A 601 8.62 7.96 -30.55
C VAL A 601 7.57 8.64 -29.67
N GLU A 602 6.55 7.89 -29.24
CA GLU A 602 5.50 8.43 -28.36
C GLU A 602 6.06 8.83 -26.98
N LEU A 603 7.03 8.07 -26.46
CA LEU A 603 7.67 8.33 -25.16
C LEU A 603 8.49 9.62 -25.21
N MET A 604 9.26 9.81 -26.29
CA MET A 604 10.11 10.98 -26.48
C MET A 604 9.32 12.28 -26.55
N TYR A 605 8.21 12.30 -27.31
CA TYR A 605 7.37 13.51 -27.47
C TYR A 605 6.84 14.03 -26.13
N LYS A 606 6.56 13.12 -25.20
CA LYS A 606 6.14 13.51 -23.87
C LYS A 606 7.30 14.05 -23.04
N LEU A 607 8.43 13.34 -23.01
CA LEU A 607 9.58 13.69 -22.19
C LEU A 607 10.29 14.97 -22.64
N GLU A 608 10.30 15.28 -23.94
CA GLU A 608 10.94 16.50 -24.45
C GLU A 608 10.27 17.80 -23.97
N ASN A 609 9.00 17.73 -23.56
CA ASN A 609 8.23 18.86 -23.07
C ASN A 609 8.28 19.02 -21.54
N GLU A 610 8.97 18.14 -20.83
CA GLU A 610 9.13 18.19 -19.38
C GLU A 610 10.14 19.26 -18.94
N ILE A 611 10.04 19.64 -17.66
CA ILE A 611 10.94 20.62 -17.02
C ILE A 611 12.10 19.91 -16.29
N ASN A 612 11.93 18.62 -15.96
CA ASN A 612 13.00 17.84 -15.34
C ASN A 612 14.15 17.59 -16.35
N PRO A 613 15.39 18.02 -16.04
CA PRO A 613 16.51 17.88 -16.97
C PRO A 613 16.84 16.42 -17.32
N ASP A 614 16.67 15.47 -16.40
CA ASP A 614 16.91 14.04 -16.66
C ASP A 614 15.93 13.47 -17.69
N PHE A 615 14.68 13.95 -17.68
CA PHE A 615 13.63 13.52 -18.61
C PHE A 615 13.92 14.03 -20.02
N VAL A 616 14.33 15.30 -20.14
CA VAL A 616 14.72 15.88 -21.42
C VAL A 616 16.00 15.22 -21.95
N MET A 617 16.97 14.90 -21.07
CA MET A 617 18.21 14.24 -21.47
C MET A 617 17.98 12.81 -21.96
N ILE A 618 17.09 12.03 -21.35
CA ILE A 618 16.79 10.69 -21.87
C ILE A 618 16.11 10.76 -23.24
N ALA A 619 15.24 11.76 -23.47
CA ALA A 619 14.65 11.99 -24.80
C ALA A 619 15.74 12.32 -25.83
N ALA A 620 16.74 13.15 -25.46
CA ALA A 620 17.89 13.44 -26.31
C ALA A 620 18.68 12.16 -26.66
N ASN A 621 18.95 11.30 -25.69
CA ASN A 621 19.61 10.00 -25.93
C ASN A 621 18.79 9.08 -26.84
N CYS A 622 17.46 9.07 -26.70
CA CYS A 622 16.59 8.31 -27.60
C CYS A 622 16.65 8.83 -29.05
N TYR A 623 16.58 10.14 -29.27
CA TYR A 623 16.75 10.73 -30.60
C TYR A 623 18.13 10.46 -31.19
N TYR A 624 19.17 10.51 -30.36
CA TYR A 624 20.53 10.16 -30.75
C TYR A 624 20.61 8.70 -31.23
N ALA A 625 20.02 7.76 -30.49
CA ALA A 625 19.99 6.34 -30.86
C ALA A 625 19.18 6.06 -32.15
N LEU A 626 18.23 6.92 -32.48
CA LEU A 626 17.45 6.84 -33.73
C LEU A 626 18.12 7.53 -34.92
N GLY A 627 19.20 8.29 -34.69
CA GLY A 627 19.93 9.03 -35.73
C GLY A 627 19.42 10.45 -36.00
N ASP A 628 18.48 10.97 -35.20
CA ASP A 628 18.04 12.37 -35.26
C ASP A 628 18.98 13.23 -34.39
N TYR A 629 20.21 13.42 -34.89
CA TYR A 629 21.28 14.06 -34.13
C TYR A 629 20.99 15.54 -33.84
N GLU A 630 20.33 16.25 -34.75
CA GLU A 630 20.02 17.67 -34.56
C GLU A 630 19.08 17.86 -33.37
N ARG A 631 18.01 17.07 -33.30
CA ARG A 631 17.05 17.13 -32.19
C ARG A 631 17.68 16.67 -30.88
N ALA A 632 18.51 15.63 -30.92
CA ALA A 632 19.27 15.17 -29.76
C ALA A 632 20.18 16.26 -29.18
N GLU A 633 20.92 16.97 -30.03
CA GLU A 633 21.78 18.08 -29.59
C GLU A 633 20.96 19.23 -28.98
N ASN A 634 19.86 19.60 -29.63
CA ASN A 634 19.02 20.70 -29.15
C ASN A 634 18.38 20.36 -27.79
N LEU A 635 17.89 19.13 -27.61
CA LEU A 635 17.32 18.67 -26.35
C LEU A 635 18.37 18.48 -25.26
N SER A 636 19.56 17.98 -25.59
CA SER A 636 20.65 17.87 -24.61
C SER A 636 21.08 19.25 -24.11
N LEU A 637 21.14 20.28 -24.97
CA LEU A 637 21.34 21.67 -24.56
C LEU A 637 20.20 22.21 -23.69
N LYS A 638 18.95 21.93 -24.07
CA LYS A 638 17.77 22.30 -23.27
C LYS A 638 17.85 21.70 -21.87
N SER A 639 18.25 20.43 -21.75
CA SER A 639 18.46 19.75 -20.47
C SER A 639 19.53 20.46 -19.64
N MET A 640 20.66 20.85 -20.24
CA MET A 640 21.70 21.63 -19.53
C MET A 640 21.19 23.00 -19.08
N ALA A 641 20.39 23.68 -19.90
CA ALA A 641 19.79 24.96 -19.52
C ALA A 641 18.80 24.83 -18.34
N LEU A 642 18.03 23.74 -18.28
CA LEU A 642 17.14 23.41 -17.17
C LEU A 642 17.93 23.06 -15.89
N ASN A 643 19.06 22.37 -16.04
CA ASN A 643 19.94 22.03 -14.92
C ASN A 643 20.71 23.26 -14.36
N GLY A 644 20.91 24.30 -15.17
CA GLY A 644 21.59 25.53 -14.75
C GLY A 644 23.10 25.33 -14.56
N ASN A 645 23.66 25.96 -13.52
CA ASN A 645 25.07 25.81 -13.12
C ASN A 645 25.31 24.66 -12.12
N ASN A 646 24.32 23.80 -11.86
CA ASN A 646 24.48 22.68 -10.93
C ASN A 646 25.33 21.57 -11.56
N PHE A 647 26.24 20.98 -10.79
CA PHE A 647 26.98 19.80 -11.23
C PHE A 647 26.14 18.54 -11.01
N ASN A 648 25.81 17.84 -12.09
CA ASN A 648 25.18 16.51 -12.06
C ASN A 648 26.01 15.57 -12.95
N GLU A 649 26.74 14.66 -12.32
CA GLU A 649 27.68 13.76 -13.00
C GLU A 649 27.03 13.01 -14.17
N HIS A 650 25.83 12.47 -13.97
CA HIS A 650 25.13 11.67 -14.96
C HIS A 650 24.66 12.52 -16.16
N LEU A 651 24.08 13.69 -15.92
CA LEU A 651 23.67 14.62 -16.99
C LEU A 651 24.86 15.11 -17.80
N TYR A 652 25.96 15.46 -17.13
CA TYR A 652 27.18 15.93 -17.80
C TYR A 652 27.78 14.81 -18.65
N ALA A 653 27.86 13.59 -18.12
CA ALA A 653 28.35 12.44 -18.87
C ALA A 653 27.50 12.16 -20.12
N GLN A 654 26.17 12.21 -20.00
CA GLN A 654 25.28 12.02 -21.15
C GLN A 654 25.40 13.14 -22.18
N PHE A 655 25.46 14.41 -21.73
CA PHE A 655 25.67 15.55 -22.62
C PHE A 655 26.99 15.43 -23.39
N ILE A 656 28.09 15.11 -22.69
CA ILE A 656 29.41 14.88 -23.31
C ILE A 656 29.33 13.71 -24.29
N GLY A 657 28.70 12.59 -23.91
CA GLY A 657 28.54 11.43 -24.78
C GLY A 657 27.82 11.74 -26.10
N ILE A 658 26.72 12.51 -26.05
CA ILE A 658 26.00 12.97 -27.24
C ILE A 658 26.87 13.89 -28.11
N ASN A 659 27.76 14.68 -27.51
CA ASN A 659 28.51 15.74 -28.20
C ASN A 659 29.97 15.40 -28.54
N VAL A 660 30.52 14.28 -28.06
CA VAL A 660 31.85 13.74 -28.46
C VAL A 660 31.75 12.80 -29.66
N ALA A 661 30.63 12.08 -29.78
CA ALA A 661 30.53 11.00 -30.74
C ALA A 661 30.43 11.53 -32.18
N PRO A 662 31.13 10.92 -33.16
CA PRO A 662 31.23 11.44 -34.52
C PRO A 662 29.87 11.49 -35.21
N LYS A 663 29.43 12.69 -35.61
CA LYS A 663 28.17 12.92 -36.34
C LYS A 663 28.42 13.14 -37.83
N PRO A 664 27.69 12.48 -38.73
CA PRO A 664 27.87 12.68 -40.16
C PRO A 664 27.36 14.06 -40.62
N GLY A 665 28.19 14.78 -41.37
CA GLY A 665 27.76 15.99 -42.10
C GLY A 665 27.57 17.26 -41.25
N MET A 666 27.77 17.21 -39.94
CA MET A 666 27.74 18.41 -39.09
C MET A 666 29.16 18.98 -38.93
N PRO A 667 29.39 20.27 -39.24
CA PRO A 667 30.66 20.92 -38.92
C PRO A 667 30.79 21.04 -37.40
N GLU A 668 31.86 20.49 -36.81
CA GLU A 668 32.11 20.59 -35.38
C GLU A 668 33.18 21.64 -35.05
N ILE A 669 32.83 22.47 -34.05
CA ILE A 669 33.63 23.51 -33.40
C ILE A 669 33.99 24.69 -34.30
N THR A 670 33.13 25.70 -34.25
CA THR A 670 33.34 27.00 -34.88
C THR A 670 33.60 28.03 -33.79
N GLU A 671 34.87 28.34 -33.58
CA GLU A 671 35.20 29.71 -33.19
C GLU A 671 34.77 30.59 -34.37
N LEU A 672 33.98 31.62 -34.08
CA LEU A 672 33.39 32.48 -35.09
C LEU A 672 34.17 33.79 -35.18
N ASP A 673 34.31 34.32 -36.38
CA ASP A 673 34.94 35.64 -36.59
C ASP A 673 33.96 36.80 -36.32
N GLU A 674 32.66 36.51 -36.32
CA GLU A 674 31.56 37.48 -36.22
C GLU A 674 30.44 36.95 -35.32
N VAL A 675 29.78 37.84 -34.58
CA VAL A 675 28.67 37.52 -33.69
C VAL A 675 27.42 37.19 -34.51
N LEU A 676 26.98 35.93 -34.43
CA LEU A 676 25.79 35.41 -35.11
C LEU A 676 24.65 35.14 -34.12
N ASN A 677 23.49 34.72 -34.63
CA ASN A 677 22.48 34.09 -33.77
C ASN A 677 23.02 32.75 -33.23
N ASP A 678 22.56 32.35 -32.04
CA ASP A 678 22.93 31.10 -31.37
C ASP A 678 24.43 30.97 -31.08
N CYS A 679 25.05 32.07 -30.62
CA CYS A 679 26.46 32.12 -30.22
C CYS A 679 26.65 32.60 -28.77
N THR A 680 27.88 32.49 -28.30
CA THR A 680 28.37 32.95 -27.00
C THR A 680 29.58 33.84 -27.22
N ILE A 681 29.70 34.89 -26.42
CA ILE A 681 30.68 35.95 -26.58
C ILE A 681 31.38 36.15 -25.24
N LEU A 682 32.71 36.20 -25.26
CA LEU A 682 33.50 36.64 -24.13
C LEU A 682 33.78 38.13 -24.26
N LEU A 683 33.16 38.92 -23.39
CA LEU A 683 33.41 40.34 -23.27
C LEU A 683 34.51 40.58 -22.23
N GLU A 684 35.53 41.35 -22.60
CA GLU A 684 36.65 41.71 -21.73
C GLU A 684 36.73 43.24 -21.55
N SER A 685 36.80 43.68 -20.31
CA SER A 685 37.13 45.06 -19.93
C SER A 685 38.41 45.08 -19.09
N ASP A 686 38.90 46.27 -18.74
CA ASP A 686 40.14 46.44 -17.96
C ASP A 686 40.11 45.76 -16.58
N SER A 687 38.93 45.43 -16.05
CA SER A 687 38.76 44.88 -14.69
C SER A 687 38.02 43.54 -14.61
N GLN A 688 37.42 43.05 -15.69
CA GLN A 688 36.57 41.84 -15.66
C GLN A 688 36.36 41.19 -17.03
N GLN A 689 36.01 39.91 -17.01
CA GLN A 689 35.57 39.15 -18.17
C GLN A 689 34.19 38.54 -17.91
N VAL A 690 33.30 38.58 -18.90
CA VAL A 690 31.94 38.03 -18.78
C VAL A 690 31.57 37.27 -20.04
N TRP A 691 31.00 36.08 -19.87
CA TRP A 691 30.36 35.33 -20.94
C TRP A 691 28.88 35.71 -21.08
N ILE A 692 28.48 36.10 -22.28
CA ILE A 692 27.08 36.30 -22.65
C ILE A 692 26.70 35.39 -23.81
N GLY A 693 25.46 34.90 -23.82
CA GLY A 693 24.91 34.06 -24.88
C GLY A 693 23.77 34.78 -25.59
N ILE A 694 23.76 34.77 -26.92
CA ILE A 694 22.68 35.31 -27.73
C ILE A 694 21.99 34.12 -28.41
N THR A 695 20.72 33.89 -28.07
CA THR A 695 19.96 32.74 -28.57
C THR A 695 18.66 33.17 -29.23
N SER A 696 18.31 32.48 -30.32
CA SER A 696 17.01 32.52 -30.97
C SER A 696 16.02 31.52 -30.36
N ARG A 697 16.49 30.67 -29.45
CA ARG A 697 15.75 29.55 -28.87
C ARG A 697 15.25 29.92 -27.48
N SER A 698 13.94 30.05 -27.34
CA SER A 698 13.30 30.41 -26.07
C SER A 698 13.46 29.33 -25.00
N GLU A 699 13.61 28.06 -25.38
CA GLU A 699 13.82 26.93 -24.49
C GLU A 699 15.14 26.95 -23.69
N LEU A 700 16.13 27.76 -24.10
CA LEU A 700 17.36 27.97 -23.35
C LEU A 700 17.22 29.09 -22.30
N LEU A 701 16.12 29.85 -22.33
CA LEU A 701 15.84 30.96 -21.43
C LEU A 701 15.02 30.50 -20.22
N VAL A 702 15.68 29.77 -19.31
CA VAL A 702 15.06 29.24 -18.09
C VAL A 702 15.05 30.31 -16.98
N LYS A 703 13.86 30.76 -16.61
CA LYS A 703 13.65 31.81 -15.59
C LYS A 703 14.20 31.42 -14.22
N ASP A 704 13.98 30.18 -13.81
CA ASP A 704 14.38 29.69 -12.48
C ASP A 704 15.90 29.73 -12.29
N ASN A 705 16.66 29.58 -13.38
CA ASN A 705 18.11 29.70 -13.41
C ASN A 705 18.60 31.12 -13.74
N GLN A 706 17.70 32.13 -13.67
CA GLN A 706 18.00 33.52 -14.03
C GLN A 706 18.64 33.67 -15.42
N TYR A 707 18.25 32.80 -16.36
CA TYR A 707 18.81 32.73 -17.71
C TYR A 707 20.32 32.43 -17.74
N LYS A 708 20.86 31.74 -16.74
CA LYS A 708 22.27 31.38 -16.64
C LYS A 708 22.49 29.86 -16.62
N PHE A 709 23.43 29.39 -17.43
CA PHE A 709 24.00 28.05 -17.33
C PHE A 709 25.37 28.00 -18.01
N ALA A 710 26.22 27.05 -17.63
CA ALA A 710 27.61 26.95 -18.07
C ALA A 710 28.42 28.25 -17.94
N ASP A 711 28.15 29.01 -16.87
CA ASP A 711 28.71 30.34 -16.57
C ASP A 711 28.45 31.43 -17.62
N ILE A 712 27.38 31.25 -18.42
CA ILE A 712 26.97 32.18 -19.46
C ILE A 712 25.62 32.77 -19.09
N LYS A 713 25.46 34.10 -19.21
CA LYS A 713 24.15 34.75 -19.13
C LYS A 713 23.53 34.84 -20.52
N PHE A 714 22.37 34.23 -20.72
CA PHE A 714 21.69 34.19 -22.00
C PHE A 714 20.67 35.31 -22.17
N PHE A 715 20.62 35.84 -23.39
CA PHE A 715 19.68 36.85 -23.85
C PHE A 715 18.99 36.37 -25.11
N PHE A 716 17.73 36.74 -25.28
CA PHE A 716 17.01 36.48 -26.53
C PHE A 716 17.54 37.41 -27.62
N ARG A 717 17.63 36.94 -28.87
CA ARG A 717 18.19 37.72 -30.00
C ARG A 717 17.54 39.08 -30.26
N THR A 718 16.32 39.32 -29.77
CA THR A 718 15.61 40.60 -29.92
C THR A 718 15.72 41.50 -28.68
N ASP A 719 16.51 41.12 -27.69
CA ASP A 719 16.73 41.92 -26.49
C ASP A 719 17.58 43.16 -26.84
N GLU A 720 17.10 44.33 -26.44
CA GLU A 720 17.72 45.63 -26.74
C GLU A 720 19.16 45.73 -26.23
N SER A 721 19.52 44.96 -25.19
CA SER A 721 20.87 44.95 -24.62
C SER A 721 21.91 44.20 -25.45
N VAL A 722 21.51 43.35 -26.39
CA VAL A 722 22.44 42.52 -27.18
C VAL A 722 22.21 42.59 -28.70
N ILE A 723 21.07 43.11 -29.17
CA ILE A 723 20.75 43.13 -30.61
C ILE A 723 21.79 43.88 -31.44
N HIS A 724 22.38 44.95 -30.90
CA HIS A 724 23.42 45.73 -31.57
C HIS A 724 24.78 45.03 -31.61
N LEU A 725 24.96 43.94 -30.87
CA LEU A 725 26.18 43.12 -30.90
C LEU A 725 26.18 42.16 -32.09
N ILE A 726 25.00 41.82 -32.65
CA ILE A 726 24.90 40.92 -33.80
C ILE A 726 25.56 41.57 -35.02
N GLY A 727 26.50 40.86 -35.64
CA GLY A 727 27.30 41.33 -36.78
C GLY A 727 28.62 42.00 -36.43
N THR A 728 28.93 42.16 -35.13
CA THR A 728 30.23 42.68 -34.68
C THR A 728 31.31 41.60 -34.74
N LYS A 729 32.57 42.01 -34.94
CA LYS A 729 33.70 41.09 -35.15
C LYS A 729 34.54 40.91 -33.89
N LYS A 730 35.30 39.81 -33.87
CA LYS A 730 36.32 39.57 -32.85
C LYS A 730 37.30 40.76 -32.77
N ASN A 731 37.67 41.15 -31.55
CA ASN A 731 38.47 42.31 -31.15
C ASN A 731 37.83 43.70 -31.31
N GLU A 732 36.58 43.81 -31.77
CA GLU A 732 35.88 45.09 -31.82
C GLU A 732 35.47 45.58 -30.42
N LEU A 733 35.40 46.90 -30.26
CA LEU A 733 34.91 47.56 -29.06
C LEU A 733 33.39 47.75 -29.16
N VAL A 734 32.68 47.28 -28.15
CA VAL A 734 31.21 47.32 -28.07
C VAL A 734 30.74 47.88 -26.74
N VAL A 735 29.58 48.52 -26.72
CA VAL A 735 28.94 48.99 -25.48
C VAL A 735 27.97 47.92 -25.00
N PHE A 736 28.14 47.39 -23.80
CA PHE A 736 27.20 46.45 -23.18
C PHE A 736 26.98 46.86 -21.72
N ASP A 737 25.72 46.99 -21.32
CA ASP A 737 25.32 47.45 -19.99
C ASP A 737 25.96 48.80 -19.57
N LYS A 738 26.06 49.73 -20.54
CA LYS A 738 26.69 51.08 -20.39
C LYS A 738 28.20 51.07 -20.13
N VAL A 739 28.87 49.95 -20.33
CA VAL A 739 30.33 49.80 -20.21
C VAL A 739 30.93 49.47 -21.59
N ASN A 740 32.14 49.96 -21.88
CA ASN A 740 32.89 49.58 -23.08
C ASN A 740 33.60 48.25 -22.86
N TRP A 741 33.40 47.30 -23.76
CA TRP A 741 33.98 45.98 -23.75
C TRP A 741 34.69 45.70 -25.06
N ARG A 742 35.72 44.85 -25.03
CA ARG A 742 36.31 44.23 -26.21
C ARG A 742 35.76 42.82 -26.37
N ILE A 743 35.32 42.46 -27.58
CA ILE A 743 34.95 41.07 -27.90
C ILE A 743 36.23 40.24 -28.02
N LYS A 744 36.52 39.40 -27.03
CA LYS A 744 37.74 38.59 -27.01
C LYS A 744 37.59 37.29 -27.79
N GLU A 745 36.46 36.60 -27.61
CA GLU A 745 36.18 35.30 -28.22
C GLU A 745 34.71 35.20 -28.61
N ILE A 746 34.41 34.46 -29.67
CA ILE A 746 33.06 34.16 -30.13
C ILE A 746 32.99 32.67 -30.44
N TRP A 747 32.05 31.98 -29.80
CA TRP A 747 31.89 30.53 -29.93
C TRP A 747 30.44 30.17 -30.18
N GLY A 748 30.16 29.10 -30.94
CA GLY A 748 28.83 28.49 -30.94
C GLY A 748 28.41 28.05 -29.53
N ILE A 749 27.12 28.20 -29.19
CA ILE A 749 26.59 27.85 -27.85
C ILE A 749 26.99 26.41 -27.46
N LYS A 750 26.81 25.46 -28.38
CA LYS A 750 27.13 24.04 -28.17
C LYS A 750 28.58 23.85 -27.74
N THR A 751 29.52 24.44 -28.47
CA THR A 751 30.95 24.32 -28.21
C THR A 751 31.34 24.86 -26.84
N LYS A 752 30.83 26.03 -26.47
CA LYS A 752 31.16 26.65 -25.19
C LYS A 752 30.61 25.84 -24.01
N VAL A 753 29.36 25.37 -24.11
CA VAL A 753 28.71 24.55 -23.08
C VAL A 753 29.42 23.20 -22.95
N PHE A 754 29.81 22.59 -24.07
CA PHE A 754 30.60 21.36 -24.09
C PHE A 754 31.95 21.49 -23.41
N ASN A 755 32.72 22.52 -23.73
CA ASN A 755 34.00 22.79 -23.09
C ASN A 755 33.84 23.02 -21.59
N HIS A 756 32.80 23.76 -21.17
CA HIS A 756 32.47 23.93 -19.76
C HIS A 756 32.17 22.57 -19.09
N CYS A 757 31.33 21.72 -19.70
CA CYS A 757 30.98 20.42 -19.13
C CYS A 757 32.20 19.51 -18.96
N ILE A 758 33.12 19.47 -19.94
CA ILE A 758 34.36 18.68 -19.83
C ILE A 758 35.22 19.18 -18.67
N LEU A 759 35.47 20.49 -18.59
CA LEU A 759 36.31 21.08 -17.55
C LEU A 759 35.70 20.90 -16.15
N GLU A 760 34.39 21.14 -16.02
CA GLU A 760 33.69 20.97 -14.74
C GLU A 760 33.67 19.48 -14.34
N TYR A 761 33.39 18.56 -15.27
CA TYR A 761 33.36 17.12 -15.01
C TYR A 761 34.74 16.60 -14.57
N THR A 762 35.80 16.95 -15.29
CA THR A 762 37.16 16.50 -14.97
C THR A 762 37.72 17.14 -13.70
N SER A 763 37.31 18.38 -13.37
CA SER A 763 37.73 19.02 -12.10
C SER A 763 36.99 18.46 -10.88
N LYS A 764 35.70 18.14 -11.00
CA LYS A 764 34.88 17.57 -9.89
C LYS A 764 35.06 16.07 -9.71
N VAL A 765 35.31 15.34 -10.81
CA VAL A 765 35.45 13.87 -10.83
C VAL A 765 36.74 13.46 -11.58
N PRO A 766 37.93 13.83 -11.06
CA PRO A 766 39.20 13.65 -11.78
C PRO A 766 39.57 12.20 -12.07
N ASN A 767 39.07 11.24 -11.27
CA ASN A 767 39.34 9.81 -11.41
C ASN A 767 38.17 9.05 -12.05
N SER A 768 37.28 9.72 -12.79
CA SER A 768 36.15 9.06 -13.44
C SER A 768 36.61 7.98 -14.42
N LYS A 769 35.88 6.87 -14.51
CA LYS A 769 36.09 5.87 -15.57
C LYS A 769 35.49 6.29 -16.92
N PHE A 770 34.64 7.32 -16.93
CA PHE A 770 33.97 7.81 -18.12
C PHE A 770 34.83 8.83 -18.89
N LEU A 771 35.43 9.80 -18.19
CA LEU A 771 36.24 10.85 -18.79
C LEU A 771 37.40 11.24 -17.86
N GLN A 772 38.63 11.26 -18.39
CA GLN A 772 39.83 11.72 -17.68
C GLN A 772 40.62 12.68 -18.55
N LEU A 773 41.18 13.72 -17.92
CA LEU A 773 42.11 14.63 -18.56
C LEU A 773 43.53 14.08 -18.38
N VAL A 774 44.27 13.92 -19.48
CA VAL A 774 45.67 13.50 -19.45
C VAL A 774 46.53 14.68 -19.84
N GLU A 775 47.35 15.18 -18.90
CA GLU A 775 48.36 16.20 -19.20
C GLU A 775 49.53 15.55 -19.93
N LEU A 776 49.77 15.98 -21.18
CA LEU A 776 50.91 15.52 -21.97
C LEU A 776 52.14 16.36 -21.60
N LYS A 777 53.20 15.70 -21.12
CA LYS A 777 54.51 16.34 -21.01
C LYS A 777 55.09 16.58 -22.41
N GLU A 778 55.47 17.82 -22.72
CA GLU A 778 55.98 18.22 -24.04
C GLU A 778 57.25 17.45 -24.46
N ASP A 779 58.07 17.04 -23.50
CA ASP A 779 59.33 16.33 -23.73
C ASP A 779 59.15 14.82 -23.92
N ASN A 780 58.09 14.24 -23.37
CA ASN A 780 57.78 12.82 -23.51
C ASN A 780 56.26 12.52 -23.39
N PRO A 781 55.47 12.82 -24.44
CA PRO A 781 54.01 12.65 -24.42
C PRO A 781 53.59 11.18 -24.27
N ILE A 782 54.43 10.24 -24.71
CA ILE A 782 54.16 8.80 -24.63
C ILE A 782 54.13 8.33 -23.17
N GLU A 783 55.07 8.78 -22.33
CA GLU A 783 55.14 8.40 -20.91
C GLU A 783 53.87 8.79 -20.14
N SER A 784 53.29 9.94 -20.48
CA SER A 784 52.03 10.42 -19.89
C SER A 784 50.82 9.57 -20.28
N MET A 785 50.90 8.90 -21.44
CA MET A 785 49.87 7.99 -21.95
C MET A 785 50.13 6.52 -21.61
N MET A 786 51.35 6.16 -21.14
CA MET A 786 51.79 4.77 -21.03
C MET A 786 50.89 3.91 -20.13
N HIS A 787 50.42 4.44 -19.00
CA HIS A 787 49.52 3.70 -18.12
C HIS A 787 48.21 3.33 -18.83
N PHE A 788 47.64 4.24 -19.62
CA PHE A 788 46.41 4.01 -20.40
C PHE A 788 46.64 3.06 -21.57
N LEU A 789 47.79 3.17 -22.24
CA LEU A 789 48.17 2.24 -23.31
C LEU A 789 48.37 0.83 -22.74
N VAL A 790 48.98 0.70 -21.56
CA VAL A 790 49.17 -0.58 -20.87
C VAL A 790 47.85 -1.13 -20.34
N GLU A 791 46.97 -0.33 -19.75
CA GLU A 791 45.63 -0.78 -19.32
C GLU A 791 44.77 -1.19 -20.53
N SER A 792 44.82 -0.43 -21.62
CA SER A 792 44.15 -0.78 -22.87
C SER A 792 44.72 -2.06 -23.47
N GLU A 793 46.04 -2.26 -23.41
CA GLU A 793 46.69 -3.50 -23.85
C GLU A 793 46.32 -4.68 -22.94
N ILE A 794 46.27 -4.49 -21.63
CA ILE A 794 45.80 -5.49 -20.66
C ILE A 794 44.35 -5.85 -20.95
N TYR A 795 43.47 -4.86 -21.16
CA TYR A 795 42.06 -5.07 -21.48
C TYR A 795 41.88 -5.77 -22.83
N GLU A 796 42.59 -5.35 -23.88
CA GLU A 796 42.57 -6.03 -25.18
C GLU A 796 43.08 -7.47 -25.04
N ASN A 797 44.15 -7.72 -24.28
CA ASN A 797 44.67 -9.07 -24.02
C ASN A 797 43.70 -9.91 -23.19
N GLN A 798 42.96 -9.33 -22.24
CA GLN A 798 41.92 -10.01 -21.48
C GLN A 798 40.73 -10.39 -22.36
N ILE A 799 40.24 -9.47 -23.21
CA ILE A 799 39.18 -9.76 -24.17
C ILE A 799 39.65 -10.82 -25.17
N LEU A 800 40.91 -10.75 -25.62
CA LEU A 800 41.51 -11.73 -26.52
C LEU A 800 41.65 -13.10 -25.85
N ALA A 801 42.00 -13.14 -24.57
CA ALA A 801 42.01 -14.38 -23.80
C ALA A 801 40.59 -14.95 -23.61
N ASP A 802 39.59 -14.10 -23.36
CA ASP A 802 38.19 -14.51 -23.27
C ASP A 802 37.65 -14.99 -24.63
N TYR A 803 38.07 -14.36 -25.73
CA TYR A 803 37.87 -14.87 -27.10
C TYR A 803 38.47 -16.26 -27.26
N ASN A 804 39.69 -16.46 -26.75
CA ASN A 804 40.39 -17.73 -26.69
C ASN A 804 39.98 -18.61 -25.49
N PHE A 805 38.72 -18.57 -25.06
CA PHE A 805 38.12 -19.51 -24.10
C PHE A 805 38.71 -19.50 -22.68
N ARG A 806 39.44 -18.44 -22.28
CA ARG A 806 39.87 -18.29 -20.87
C ARG A 806 38.69 -18.36 -19.88
N ASN A 807 37.52 -17.88 -20.29
CA ASN A 807 36.28 -17.92 -19.52
C ASN A 807 35.51 -19.26 -19.63
N GLY A 808 36.08 -20.27 -20.31
CA GLY A 808 35.47 -21.58 -20.52
C GLY A 808 34.44 -21.67 -21.66
N VAL A 809 33.93 -20.53 -22.16
CA VAL A 809 32.85 -20.49 -23.17
C VAL A 809 33.29 -19.86 -24.50
N GLY A 810 34.37 -19.08 -24.49
CA GLY A 810 34.81 -18.28 -25.64
C GLY A 810 33.99 -17.00 -25.79
N LEU A 811 34.51 -16.04 -26.55
CA LEU A 811 33.79 -14.81 -26.89
C LEU A 811 33.42 -14.82 -28.38
N PRO A 812 32.13 -14.69 -28.77
CA PRO A 812 31.76 -14.64 -30.17
C PRO A 812 32.42 -13.46 -30.91
N LEU A 813 32.86 -13.67 -32.16
CA LEU A 813 33.54 -12.65 -32.97
C LEU A 813 32.79 -11.31 -33.04
N LYS A 814 31.46 -11.35 -33.14
CA LYS A 814 30.61 -10.15 -33.14
C LYS A 814 30.67 -9.40 -31.80
N GLN A 815 30.68 -10.11 -30.68
CA GLN A 815 30.81 -9.50 -29.35
C GLN A 815 32.23 -8.99 -29.10
N PHE A 816 33.25 -9.70 -29.60
CA PHE A 816 34.63 -9.22 -29.59
C PHE A 816 34.77 -7.91 -30.37
N ALA A 817 34.20 -7.85 -31.58
CA ALA A 817 34.19 -6.66 -32.43
C ALA A 817 33.56 -5.47 -31.70
N VAL A 818 32.38 -5.68 -31.09
CA VAL A 818 31.68 -4.65 -30.30
C VAL A 818 32.51 -4.19 -29.10
N ARG A 819 33.08 -5.11 -28.32
CA ARG A 819 33.88 -4.78 -27.12
C ARG A 819 35.20 -4.09 -27.43
N THR A 820 35.72 -4.24 -28.64
CA THR A 820 36.95 -3.59 -29.11
C THR A 820 36.67 -2.36 -29.98
N GLY A 821 35.40 -1.98 -30.16
CA GLY A 821 35.02 -0.84 -31.01
C GLY A 821 35.35 -1.04 -32.50
N LYS A 822 35.63 -2.27 -32.94
CA LYS A 822 36.00 -2.62 -34.32
C LYS A 822 34.78 -3.16 -35.05
N ASN A 823 34.68 -2.97 -36.37
CA ASN A 823 33.72 -3.77 -37.14
C ASN A 823 34.24 -5.20 -37.33
N ILE A 824 33.38 -6.10 -37.82
CA ILE A 824 33.74 -7.53 -37.96
C ILE A 824 34.96 -7.73 -38.87
N ILE A 825 35.13 -6.91 -39.91
CA ILE A 825 36.28 -7.04 -40.83
C ILE A 825 37.57 -6.57 -40.18
N ASP A 826 37.55 -5.40 -39.55
CA ASP A 826 38.73 -4.87 -38.85
C ASP A 826 39.11 -5.79 -37.69
N THR A 827 38.12 -6.44 -37.07
CA THR A 827 38.33 -7.49 -36.08
C THR A 827 38.99 -8.74 -36.68
N LEU A 828 38.50 -9.24 -37.80
CA LEU A 828 39.10 -10.39 -38.49
C LEU A 828 40.55 -10.09 -38.90
N LEU A 829 40.80 -8.92 -39.48
CA LEU A 829 42.15 -8.48 -39.84
C LEU A 829 43.05 -8.32 -38.61
N TYR A 830 42.52 -7.76 -37.52
CA TYR A 830 43.23 -7.65 -36.25
C TYR A 830 43.63 -9.03 -35.71
N LEU A 831 42.72 -10.00 -35.71
CA LEU A 831 42.99 -11.38 -35.28
C LEU A 831 43.99 -12.09 -36.20
N LEU A 832 43.88 -11.91 -37.52
CA LEU A 832 44.82 -12.47 -38.51
C LEU A 832 46.25 -11.93 -38.34
N ASN A 833 46.38 -10.68 -37.92
CA ASN A 833 47.68 -10.04 -37.68
C ASN A 833 48.26 -10.32 -36.29
N LYS A 834 47.54 -11.02 -35.42
CA LYS A 834 48.01 -11.43 -34.08
C LYS A 834 48.51 -12.88 -34.13
N PRO A 835 49.73 -13.18 -33.63
CA PRO A 835 50.23 -14.54 -33.58
C PRO A 835 49.38 -15.43 -32.66
N ASN A 836 49.31 -16.72 -32.98
CA ASN A 836 48.66 -17.77 -32.19
C ASN A 836 47.15 -17.56 -31.93
N GLN A 837 46.44 -16.82 -32.79
CA GLN A 837 44.99 -16.70 -32.68
C GLN A 837 44.30 -17.88 -33.38
N SER A 838 43.35 -18.50 -32.69
CA SER A 838 42.48 -19.52 -33.27
C SER A 838 41.17 -18.89 -33.72
N PHE A 839 40.77 -19.13 -34.96
CA PHE A 839 39.41 -18.84 -35.41
C PHE A 839 38.54 -20.03 -35.04
N PHE A 840 37.72 -19.86 -34.01
CA PHE A 840 36.92 -20.96 -33.46
C PHE A 840 35.63 -21.17 -34.23
N THR A 841 35.44 -22.38 -34.76
CA THR A 841 34.27 -22.76 -35.57
C THR A 841 33.65 -24.05 -35.04
N GLY A 842 33.21 -24.08 -33.78
CA GLY A 842 32.43 -25.19 -33.18
C GLY A 842 33.05 -26.60 -33.29
N GLU A 843 32.27 -27.64 -32.98
CA GLU A 843 32.71 -29.05 -33.07
C GLU A 843 32.85 -29.54 -34.53
N LEU A 844 33.97 -30.21 -34.81
CA LEU A 844 34.27 -30.89 -36.07
C LEU A 844 33.50 -32.21 -36.15
N ASN A 845 32.25 -32.15 -36.59
CA ASN A 845 31.61 -33.33 -37.18
C ASN A 845 31.94 -33.38 -38.69
N LEU A 846 32.27 -34.58 -39.18
CA LEU A 846 32.35 -34.88 -40.62
C LEU A 846 30.95 -34.70 -41.22
N ILE A 847 30.66 -33.50 -41.70
CA ILE A 847 29.38 -33.19 -42.33
C ILE A 847 29.44 -33.74 -43.76
N SER A 848 28.66 -34.81 -44.02
CA SER A 848 28.28 -35.16 -45.39
C SER A 848 27.44 -34.01 -45.95
N PHE A 849 27.94 -33.39 -47.03
CA PHE A 849 27.25 -32.29 -47.72
C PHE A 849 26.08 -32.76 -48.59
N GLU A 850 25.88 -34.08 -48.74
CA GLU A 850 24.94 -34.62 -49.71
C GLU A 850 23.46 -34.48 -49.30
N GLU A 851 23.15 -34.16 -48.02
CA GLU A 851 21.76 -34.20 -47.50
C GLU A 851 21.27 -32.94 -46.76
N ARG A 852 22.07 -31.86 -46.61
CA ARG A 852 21.69 -30.69 -45.78
C ARG A 852 21.85 -29.34 -46.48
N LYS A 853 20.91 -28.43 -46.20
CA LYS A 853 21.04 -27.00 -46.54
C LYS A 853 22.01 -26.32 -45.56
N ILE A 854 22.79 -25.38 -46.09
CA ILE A 854 23.88 -24.69 -45.42
C ILE A 854 23.50 -23.22 -45.25
N LEU A 855 23.49 -22.69 -44.04
CA LEU A 855 23.25 -21.26 -43.82
C LEU A 855 24.58 -20.51 -43.66
N LEU A 856 24.86 -19.55 -44.56
CA LEU A 856 26.07 -18.74 -44.49
C LEU A 856 25.92 -17.56 -43.52
N SER A 857 26.81 -17.51 -42.53
CA SER A 857 26.92 -16.38 -41.60
C SER A 857 27.68 -15.19 -42.20
N PRO A 858 27.47 -13.94 -41.72
CA PRO A 858 28.26 -12.78 -42.15
C PRO A 858 29.78 -12.97 -41.97
N SER A 859 30.19 -13.67 -40.90
CA SER A 859 31.60 -13.93 -40.59
C SER A 859 32.24 -14.86 -41.62
N SER A 860 31.58 -15.97 -41.98
CA SER A 860 32.08 -16.89 -43.01
C SER A 860 32.14 -16.24 -44.37
N ILE A 861 31.12 -15.46 -44.74
CA ILE A 861 31.10 -14.73 -46.01
C ILE A 861 32.31 -13.78 -46.08
N SER A 862 32.56 -13.04 -44.99
CA SER A 862 33.68 -12.11 -44.91
C SER A 862 35.03 -12.85 -44.98
N LEU A 863 35.16 -13.98 -44.29
CA LEU A 863 36.39 -14.78 -44.28
C LEU A 863 36.68 -15.39 -45.65
N LEU A 864 35.69 -16.05 -46.25
CA LEU A 864 35.78 -16.65 -47.59
C LEU A 864 36.11 -15.59 -48.66
N SER A 865 35.61 -14.37 -48.49
CA SER A 865 35.93 -13.24 -49.37
C SER A 865 37.36 -12.74 -49.16
N LEU A 866 37.81 -12.58 -47.91
CA LEU A 866 39.18 -12.16 -47.58
C LEU A 866 40.25 -13.13 -48.10
N ILE A 867 39.95 -14.44 -48.11
CA ILE A 867 40.86 -15.46 -48.67
C ILE A 867 40.66 -15.70 -50.17
N GLY A 868 39.73 -14.98 -50.81
CA GLY A 868 39.52 -15.03 -52.26
C GLY A 868 38.81 -16.28 -52.80
N VAL A 869 38.10 -17.05 -51.97
CA VAL A 869 37.44 -18.31 -52.38
C VAL A 869 35.91 -18.26 -52.32
N LEU A 870 35.31 -17.14 -51.91
CA LEU A 870 33.85 -16.99 -51.76
C LEU A 870 33.09 -17.35 -53.04
N ASP A 871 33.51 -16.82 -54.19
CA ASP A 871 32.85 -17.07 -55.48
C ASP A 871 32.96 -18.54 -55.91
N PHE A 872 34.14 -19.16 -55.70
CA PHE A 872 34.34 -20.59 -55.96
C PHE A 872 33.42 -21.43 -55.07
N PHE A 873 33.42 -21.17 -53.76
CA PHE A 873 32.59 -21.89 -52.80
C PHE A 873 31.10 -21.78 -53.12
N ILE A 874 30.61 -20.58 -53.44
CA ILE A 874 29.23 -20.36 -53.84
C ILE A 874 28.90 -21.11 -55.14
N SER A 875 29.80 -21.10 -56.13
CA SER A 875 29.57 -21.80 -57.39
C SER A 875 29.54 -23.33 -57.24
N THR A 876 30.32 -23.89 -56.31
CA THR A 876 30.40 -25.34 -56.08
C THR A 876 29.19 -25.87 -55.31
N TYR A 877 28.65 -25.09 -54.37
CA TYR A 877 27.60 -25.55 -53.45
C TYR A 877 26.26 -24.78 -53.59
N CYS A 878 26.07 -24.02 -54.67
CA CYS A 878 24.94 -23.09 -54.87
C CYS A 878 23.58 -23.65 -54.43
N ASP A 879 23.26 -24.89 -54.84
CA ASP A 879 21.98 -25.55 -54.56
C ASP A 879 21.79 -25.95 -53.08
N GLN A 880 22.87 -25.96 -52.30
CA GLN A 880 22.88 -26.29 -50.88
C GLN A 880 22.95 -25.04 -49.99
N LEU A 881 23.37 -23.89 -50.52
CA LEU A 881 23.59 -22.67 -49.75
C LEU A 881 22.31 -21.84 -49.57
N LEU A 882 22.16 -21.28 -48.38
CA LEU A 882 21.15 -20.32 -47.98
C LEU A 882 21.82 -19.12 -47.31
N VAL A 883 21.25 -17.94 -47.51
CA VAL A 883 21.63 -16.71 -46.82
C VAL A 883 20.38 -16.07 -46.23
N LEU A 884 20.47 -15.56 -44.99
CA LEU A 884 19.38 -14.78 -44.41
C LEU A 884 19.23 -13.44 -45.13
N GLU A 885 18.00 -12.97 -45.30
CA GLU A 885 17.75 -11.64 -45.85
C GLU A 885 18.44 -10.54 -45.03
N SER A 886 18.45 -10.67 -43.70
CA SER A 886 19.17 -9.78 -42.78
C SER A 886 20.68 -9.76 -43.01
N THR A 887 21.28 -10.91 -43.35
CA THR A 887 22.71 -11.03 -43.69
C THR A 887 23.02 -10.34 -45.01
N LYS A 888 22.16 -10.50 -46.03
CA LYS A 888 22.33 -9.82 -47.32
C LYS A 888 22.17 -8.30 -47.16
N LYS A 889 21.16 -7.87 -46.42
CA LYS A 889 20.92 -6.46 -46.09
C LYS A 889 22.08 -5.85 -45.31
N TYR A 890 22.68 -6.59 -44.36
CA TYR A 890 23.86 -6.13 -43.62
C TYR A 890 25.02 -5.69 -44.52
N PHE A 891 25.34 -6.45 -45.58
CA PHE A 891 26.42 -6.07 -46.51
C PHE A 891 26.02 -4.92 -47.45
N ILE A 892 24.76 -4.86 -47.87
CA ILE A 892 24.21 -3.75 -48.65
C ILE A 892 24.29 -2.45 -47.84
N ASP A 893 23.81 -2.48 -46.59
CA ASP A 893 23.86 -1.34 -45.67
C ASP A 893 25.30 -0.84 -45.46
N ILE A 894 26.30 -1.74 -45.47
CA ILE A 894 27.71 -1.34 -45.38
C ILE A 894 28.16 -0.57 -46.62
N VAL A 895 27.84 -1.06 -47.82
CA VAL A 895 28.18 -0.38 -49.09
C VAL A 895 27.46 0.95 -49.21
N ASP A 896 26.17 0.99 -48.86
CA ASP A 896 25.38 2.21 -48.89
C ASP A 896 25.97 3.25 -47.94
N LYS A 897 26.32 2.85 -46.71
CA LYS A 897 27.02 3.72 -45.76
C LYS A 897 28.42 4.15 -46.23
N MET A 898 29.12 3.35 -47.04
CA MET A 898 30.43 3.73 -47.62
C MET A 898 30.32 4.74 -48.76
N ASN A 899 29.18 4.73 -49.47
CA ASN A 899 28.90 5.66 -50.55
C ASN A 899 28.29 6.98 -50.05
N THR A 900 27.90 7.06 -48.77
CA THR A 900 27.58 8.32 -48.11
C THR A 900 28.87 8.98 -47.60
N LYS A 901 28.85 10.30 -47.34
CA LYS A 901 29.97 11.04 -46.72
C LYS A 901 30.32 10.54 -45.29
N GLU A 902 29.62 9.53 -44.79
CA GLU A 902 29.52 9.14 -43.39
C GLU A 902 30.57 8.10 -42.95
N PHE A 903 31.26 7.41 -43.87
CA PHE A 903 32.16 6.28 -43.55
C PHE A 903 33.63 6.67 -43.31
N ALA A 904 33.89 7.85 -42.76
CA ALA A 904 35.23 8.18 -42.27
C ALA A 904 35.33 7.79 -40.79
N VAL A 905 36.01 6.68 -40.45
CA VAL A 905 36.42 6.49 -39.04
C VAL A 905 37.56 7.47 -38.81
N SER A 906 37.36 8.39 -37.86
CA SER A 906 38.36 9.34 -37.41
C SER A 906 39.04 8.84 -36.17
N MET A 907 40.36 8.84 -36.16
CA MET A 907 41.11 9.01 -34.93
C MET A 907 41.24 10.52 -34.71
N SER A 908 40.84 10.99 -33.53
CA SER A 908 40.98 12.38 -33.09
C SER A 908 42.19 12.48 -32.17
N VAL A 909 43.14 13.34 -32.52
CA VAL A 909 44.23 13.72 -31.61
C VAL A 909 44.00 15.18 -31.23
N GLY A 910 43.86 15.43 -29.94
CA GLY A 910 43.78 16.79 -29.40
C GLY A 910 45.17 17.42 -29.39
N THR A 911 45.26 18.67 -29.87
CA THR A 911 46.43 19.53 -29.64
C THR A 911 46.15 20.49 -28.48
N ASP A 912 47.23 21.01 -27.92
CA ASP A 912 47.46 22.00 -26.86
C ASP A 912 46.61 23.30 -26.91
N GLN A 913 45.70 23.45 -27.89
CA GLN A 913 44.72 24.55 -27.99
C GLN A 913 43.26 24.10 -28.13
N GLY A 914 42.96 22.83 -27.82
CA GLY A 914 41.58 22.30 -27.93
C GLY A 914 41.10 22.12 -29.38
N ARG A 915 42.03 22.10 -30.36
CA ARG A 915 41.71 21.86 -31.77
C ARG A 915 41.79 20.36 -32.08
N PHE A 916 40.68 19.84 -32.59
CA PHE A 916 40.55 18.45 -33.04
C PHE A 916 41.09 18.30 -34.47
N ILE A 917 42.06 17.40 -34.67
CA ILE A 917 42.49 17.01 -36.02
C ILE A 917 41.98 15.59 -36.29
N ARG A 918 41.23 15.45 -37.40
CA ARG A 918 40.76 14.17 -37.95
C ARG A 918 41.71 13.70 -39.03
N THR A 919 42.16 12.45 -38.94
CA THR A 919 42.64 11.72 -40.11
C THR A 919 41.43 11.12 -40.85
N GLU A 920 41.14 11.62 -42.05
CA GLU A 920 40.13 11.03 -42.94
C GLU A 920 40.71 9.81 -43.68
N TYR A 921 39.89 8.77 -43.91
CA TYR A 921 40.25 7.72 -44.85
C TYR A 921 40.42 8.31 -46.25
N THR A 922 41.54 7.98 -46.90
CA THR A 922 41.79 8.41 -48.28
C THR A 922 40.71 7.87 -49.22
N GLU A 923 40.35 8.64 -50.25
CA GLU A 923 39.38 8.19 -51.28
C GLU A 923 39.79 6.87 -51.94
N ASP A 924 41.11 6.59 -52.02
CA ASP A 924 41.64 5.32 -52.50
C ASP A 924 41.28 4.14 -51.56
N PHE A 925 41.32 4.35 -50.25
CA PHE A 925 40.90 3.36 -49.26
C PHE A 925 39.39 3.09 -49.33
N LYS A 926 38.56 4.13 -49.42
CA LYS A 926 37.10 3.99 -49.62
C LYS A 926 36.81 3.19 -50.88
N ARG A 927 37.44 3.53 -52.00
CA ARG A 927 37.26 2.83 -53.28
C ARG A 927 37.60 1.34 -53.20
N LYS A 928 38.72 0.99 -52.55
CA LYS A 928 39.14 -0.41 -52.35
C LYS A 928 38.15 -1.18 -51.46
N ARG A 929 37.66 -0.55 -50.39
CA ARG A 929 36.72 -1.16 -49.44
C ARG A 929 35.33 -1.33 -50.05
N THR A 930 34.81 -0.33 -50.76
CA THR A 930 33.56 -0.43 -51.53
C THR A 930 33.63 -1.53 -52.57
N LYS A 931 34.76 -1.65 -53.29
CA LYS A 931 34.98 -2.73 -54.25
C LYS A 931 34.89 -4.11 -53.59
N PHE A 932 35.57 -4.30 -52.45
CA PHE A 932 35.54 -5.56 -51.69
C PHE A 932 34.12 -5.98 -51.27
N PHE A 933 33.32 -5.06 -50.72
CA PHE A 933 31.96 -5.40 -50.31
C PHE A 933 30.99 -5.58 -51.48
N ASN A 934 31.19 -4.86 -52.59
CA ASN A 934 30.44 -5.11 -53.82
C ASN A 934 30.70 -6.51 -54.37
N GLU A 935 31.93 -7.01 -54.31
CA GLU A 935 32.27 -8.39 -54.68
C GLU A 935 31.52 -9.40 -53.80
N ILE A 936 31.39 -9.14 -52.49
CA ILE A 936 30.56 -9.96 -51.59
C ILE A 936 29.09 -9.93 -52.01
N ILE A 937 28.50 -8.75 -52.21
CA ILE A 937 27.08 -8.61 -52.60
C ILE A 937 26.80 -9.33 -53.92
N GLN A 938 27.71 -9.21 -54.89
CA GLN A 938 27.62 -9.87 -56.18
C GLN A 938 27.74 -11.40 -56.07
N ALA A 939 28.59 -11.91 -55.16
CA ALA A 939 28.67 -13.34 -54.90
C ALA A 939 27.38 -13.87 -54.24
N LEU A 940 26.83 -13.13 -53.27
CA LEU A 940 25.60 -13.49 -52.56
C LEU A 940 24.34 -13.39 -53.42
N SER A 941 24.34 -12.63 -54.53
CA SER A 941 23.18 -12.57 -55.43
C SER A 941 22.89 -13.90 -56.13
N LYS A 942 23.86 -14.83 -56.13
CA LYS A 942 23.75 -16.17 -56.71
C LYS A 942 23.16 -17.19 -55.73
N VAL A 943 22.99 -16.85 -54.45
CA VAL A 943 22.55 -17.75 -53.38
C VAL A 943 21.08 -17.52 -53.03
N ALA A 944 20.34 -18.59 -52.72
CA ALA A 944 18.95 -18.50 -52.30
C ALA A 944 18.82 -17.77 -50.94
N VAL A 945 17.88 -16.82 -50.86
CA VAL A 945 17.62 -16.00 -49.67
C VAL A 945 16.44 -16.59 -48.88
N THR A 946 16.53 -16.60 -47.56
CA THR A 946 15.46 -17.05 -46.66
C THR A 946 15.18 -16.04 -45.53
N ILE A 947 13.96 -16.09 -44.99
CA ILE A 947 13.49 -15.27 -43.87
C ILE A 947 13.29 -16.20 -42.67
N MET A 948 13.93 -15.91 -41.55
CA MET A 948 13.77 -16.64 -40.29
C MET A 948 13.39 -15.63 -39.20
N GLU A 949 12.12 -15.64 -38.79
CA GLU A 949 11.65 -14.99 -37.57
C GLU A 949 11.66 -16.05 -36.46
N LEU A 950 12.71 -16.08 -35.65
CA LEU A 950 12.81 -17.02 -34.54
C LEU A 950 12.67 -16.30 -33.21
N ARG A 951 11.79 -16.81 -32.34
CA ARG A 951 11.78 -16.43 -30.92
C ARG A 951 12.99 -17.06 -30.21
N PRO A 952 13.58 -16.42 -29.19
CA PRO A 952 14.75 -16.96 -28.49
C PRO A 952 14.54 -18.39 -27.95
N GLU A 953 13.31 -18.77 -27.58
CA GLU A 953 13.00 -20.12 -27.10
C GLU A 953 13.00 -21.18 -28.23
N GLU A 954 12.73 -20.79 -29.49
CA GLU A 954 12.68 -21.68 -30.66
C GLU A 954 14.10 -22.01 -31.19
N LEU A 955 15.09 -21.19 -30.83
CA LEU A 955 16.50 -21.35 -31.21
C LEU A 955 17.15 -22.57 -30.55
N ASP A 956 16.74 -22.90 -29.32
CA ASP A 956 17.23 -24.08 -28.58
C ASP A 956 16.65 -25.39 -29.16
N GLU A 957 15.38 -25.40 -29.57
CA GLU A 957 14.74 -26.57 -30.20
C GLU A 957 15.22 -26.82 -31.63
N MET A 958 15.47 -25.77 -32.42
CA MET A 958 15.90 -25.88 -33.82
C MET A 958 17.41 -26.08 -34.02
N SER A 959 18.21 -25.93 -32.96
CA SER A 959 19.66 -26.20 -32.97
C SER A 959 20.04 -27.60 -33.50
N LYS A 960 19.12 -28.57 -33.44
CA LYS A 960 19.28 -29.94 -33.96
C LYS A 960 19.11 -30.05 -35.48
N TYR A 961 18.44 -29.10 -36.13
CA TYR A 961 18.03 -29.18 -37.54
C TYR A 961 18.79 -28.23 -38.48
N ILE A 962 19.46 -27.21 -37.94
CA ILE A 962 20.14 -26.18 -38.74
C ILE A 962 21.66 -26.30 -38.55
N ALA A 963 22.36 -26.75 -39.59
CA ALA A 963 23.80 -26.58 -39.67
C ALA A 963 24.11 -25.15 -40.14
N LEU A 964 24.34 -24.24 -39.18
CA LEU A 964 24.92 -22.93 -39.46
C LEU A 964 26.36 -23.13 -39.92
N ILE A 965 26.66 -22.81 -41.19
CA ILE A 965 28.04 -22.67 -41.61
C ILE A 965 28.49 -21.28 -41.22
N SER A 966 29.01 -21.20 -40.00
CA SER A 966 30.06 -20.24 -39.65
C SER A 966 31.46 -20.87 -39.73
N ARG A 967 31.71 -21.78 -40.69
CA ARG A 967 33.07 -22.28 -40.97
C ARG A 967 33.87 -21.23 -41.72
#